data_AF-A0A1A9G1L5-F1
#
_entry.id   AF-A0A1A9G1L5-F1
#
_cell.length_a   1.000
_cell.length_b   1.000
_cell.length_c   1.000
_cell.angle_alpha   90.00
_cell.angle_beta   90.00
_cell.angle_gamma   90.00
#
_symmetry.space_group_name_H-M   'P 1'
#
loop_
_entity.id
_entity.type
_entity.pdbx_description
1 polymer ?
#
loop_
_entity_poly.entity_id
_entity_poly.type
_entity_poly.pdbx_seq_one_letter_code
_entity_poly.pdbx_strand_id
1 'polypeptide(L)'
;MANLPESPVFEEGIYQIEVNDPVVGGPDGIDNIQAKQLANRTKFLKLFADEVTTARGSAPSLAAKLASLGFGGDPNDPSSEGALTRAVKLDWLYSSYRIAIELFLEGWTLLDTNQVGVVATVAGDESVDAENTETLREGEEYVIFDSAHAETFVIDDILTANRFRAKDVLAHTYGASAVIARTNWQIEHGKAIAGDNGVYFSQPINLGVGSGPRAVILRREANDAEIRVYFRDDAHPDWTEALWTFRRDIGPDIVDIEYHVPATGDHNLKITSHHGESETDVTIWNLVGISEPTMLGGVHNGPAQPVNALPAAGAVGLSERPTLSIASYSSPANSPQAAVRFQLITAAGNFNAPLAESDLLPPGLAWSVPAGILDEGAAYLWRAQVQDAEGAWSPWSVATGFTTAADFIYVQTPANTSPANAATEIAAQPTLYTSDFAVNGGADTHAATQWQIRRATGTYAAPVWDSGEDAVNKLQVQVPAGLLLEGQTVYYWRARHKGTEKGFSEWSVETRFSTKELFALVVGLALVNSGGGAGVWARVDDDGNNRAADASYFNNHPVYAGITDVTIDGQAMVKIPAFYYKVADAPINSDRAGRRCWWISDQPLPGYVLHPAFYDANEPIPHFYVGKYAATTDGSKLGSAAGTPRGSTHFTPLKAMATARNVGGVEGFMLWSVYQLAAIQMLALIEMGGSDSQALIGQGNTTSVAANTNAASVATATWRGIVGLWTNTRQIVDGLRQAADGTLEIWDRTGFGSFVQVGITPPSTGWIVSLNDAVAPGLWDMRDIFLPKTIDANQANGTFGDYHSRSGGVMIAAFGGVFDGSAAARMGLFCLDLTWNGTSSYSDLGSRLAKV
;
A
#
# COMPACT_ATOMS: atom_id res chain seq x y z
N MET A 1 63.95 -21.62 21.66
CA MET A 1 63.08 -20.81 20.79
C MET A 1 61.66 -21.02 21.26
N ALA A 2 60.90 -19.95 21.51
CA ALA A 2 59.49 -20.06 21.86
C ALA A 2 58.67 -20.11 20.57
N ASN A 3 57.82 -21.13 20.42
CA ASN A 3 56.86 -21.21 19.32
C ASN A 3 55.55 -20.51 19.73
N LEU A 4 54.81 -19.98 18.75
CA LEU A 4 53.46 -19.48 19.02
C LEU A 4 52.52 -20.66 19.33
N PRO A 5 51.66 -20.55 20.35
CA PRO A 5 50.70 -21.60 20.65
C PRO A 5 49.60 -21.63 19.58
N GLU A 6 49.51 -22.75 18.87
CA GLU A 6 48.51 -22.98 17.81
C GLU A 6 47.30 -23.77 18.34
N SER A 7 46.10 -23.27 18.07
CA SER A 7 44.82 -23.93 18.37
C SER A 7 44.04 -24.18 17.08
N PRO A 8 43.29 -25.30 16.97
CA PRO A 8 42.50 -25.60 15.78
C PRO A 8 41.22 -24.75 15.76
N VAL A 9 41.37 -23.45 15.50
CA VAL A 9 40.28 -22.49 15.41
C VAL A 9 40.35 -21.82 14.05
N PHE A 10 39.23 -21.75 13.34
CA PHE A 10 39.13 -20.96 12.13
C PHE A 10 38.81 -19.51 12.52
N GLU A 11 39.86 -18.70 12.68
CA GLU A 11 39.72 -17.27 13.01
C GLU A 11 38.86 -16.56 11.96
N GLU A 12 38.00 -15.62 12.33
CA GLU A 12 37.09 -14.93 11.39
C GLU A 12 37.84 -13.95 10.47
N GLY A 13 38.89 -13.30 10.99
CA GLY A 13 39.77 -12.40 10.26
C GLY A 13 41.24 -12.60 10.62
N ILE A 14 42.14 -12.04 9.80
CA ILE A 14 43.55 -11.85 10.17
C ILE A 14 43.69 -10.37 10.53
N TYR A 15 44.18 -10.10 11.73
CA TYR A 15 44.39 -8.74 12.22
C TYR A 15 45.31 -7.97 11.27
N GLN A 16 45.08 -6.68 11.08
CA GLN A 16 46.02 -5.81 10.36
C GLN A 16 46.78 -5.00 11.39
N ILE A 17 48.11 -5.10 11.42
CA ILE A 17 48.93 -4.22 12.26
C ILE A 17 48.75 -2.78 11.78
N GLU A 18 48.34 -1.93 12.72
CA GLU A 18 48.10 -0.50 12.50
C GLU A 18 49.37 0.32 12.77
N VAL A 19 49.43 1.52 12.20
CA VAL A 19 50.64 2.38 12.28
C VAL A 19 50.96 2.80 13.72
N ASN A 20 49.96 2.80 14.60
CA ASN A 20 50.07 3.15 16.02
C ASN A 20 50.16 1.94 16.96
N ASP A 21 50.22 0.71 16.42
CA ASP A 21 50.37 -0.49 17.24
C ASP A 21 51.75 -0.57 17.88
N PRO A 22 51.86 -0.92 19.18
CA PRO A 22 53.14 -1.11 19.82
C PRO A 22 53.79 -2.43 19.38
N VAL A 23 55.09 -2.37 19.10
CA VAL A 23 55.91 -3.55 18.73
C VAL A 23 56.12 -4.44 19.96
N VAL A 24 55.20 -5.39 20.16
CA VAL A 24 55.16 -6.29 21.31
C VAL A 24 55.12 -7.74 20.83
N GLY A 25 56.17 -8.49 21.14
CA GLY A 25 56.23 -9.94 20.94
C GLY A 25 55.60 -10.74 22.09
N GLY A 26 55.77 -12.07 22.07
CA GLY A 26 55.16 -12.99 23.03
C GLY A 26 53.85 -13.63 22.51
N PRO A 27 53.26 -14.58 23.25
CA PRO A 27 52.11 -15.38 22.78
C PRO A 27 50.85 -14.58 22.44
N ASP A 28 50.69 -13.41 23.08
CA ASP A 28 49.57 -12.48 22.91
C ASP A 28 50.05 -11.07 22.56
N GLY A 29 51.32 -10.94 22.15
CA GLY A 29 51.86 -9.69 21.66
C GLY A 29 51.30 -9.35 20.28
N ILE A 30 51.03 -8.06 20.05
CA ILE A 30 50.35 -7.57 18.84
C ILE A 30 51.08 -7.99 17.56
N ASP A 31 52.43 -8.02 17.58
CA ASP A 31 53.25 -8.42 16.42
C ASP A 31 53.02 -9.88 16.00
N ASN A 32 52.58 -10.73 16.92
CA ASN A 32 52.41 -12.16 16.70
C ASN A 32 50.96 -12.57 16.44
N ILE A 33 49.97 -11.66 16.57
CA ILE A 33 48.55 -11.97 16.39
C ILE A 33 48.30 -12.52 14.99
N GLN A 34 48.82 -11.86 13.95
CA GLN A 34 48.66 -12.28 12.55
C GLN A 34 49.20 -13.68 12.29
N ALA A 35 50.41 -13.96 12.77
CA ALA A 35 51.06 -15.25 12.61
C ALA A 35 50.32 -16.36 13.37
N LYS A 36 49.85 -16.08 14.59
CA LYS A 36 49.05 -17.01 15.40
C LYS A 36 47.71 -17.32 14.74
N GLN A 37 47.02 -16.31 14.22
CA GLN A 37 45.73 -16.50 13.54
C GLN A 37 45.86 -17.34 12.27
N LEU A 38 46.90 -17.09 11.46
CA LEU A 38 47.18 -17.89 10.28
C LEU A 38 47.56 -19.34 10.64
N ALA A 39 48.37 -19.52 11.68
CA ALA A 39 48.74 -20.84 12.17
C ALA A 39 47.53 -21.61 12.73
N ASN A 40 46.62 -20.94 13.46
CA ASN A 40 45.37 -21.53 13.96
C ASN A 40 44.48 -22.03 12.82
N ARG A 41 44.24 -21.19 11.80
CA ARG A 41 43.49 -21.58 10.60
C ARG A 41 44.14 -22.75 9.87
N THR A 42 45.46 -22.74 9.76
CA THR A 42 46.22 -23.83 9.13
C THR A 42 46.07 -25.14 9.89
N LYS A 43 46.16 -25.09 11.23
CA LYS A 43 45.97 -26.25 12.09
C LYS A 43 44.53 -26.78 12.06
N PHE A 44 43.54 -25.88 12.03
CA PHE A 44 42.13 -26.24 11.84
C PHE A 44 41.93 -26.98 10.51
N LEU A 45 42.36 -26.39 9.39
CA LEU A 45 42.23 -27.01 8.06
C LEU A 45 42.98 -28.34 7.97
N LYS A 46 44.15 -28.44 8.61
CA LYS A 46 44.92 -29.67 8.67
C LYS A 46 44.16 -30.80 9.37
N LEU A 47 43.39 -30.54 10.42
CA LEU A 47 42.56 -31.57 11.07
C LEU A 47 41.55 -32.18 10.09
N PHE A 48 40.81 -31.34 9.34
CA PHE A 48 39.87 -31.84 8.32
C PHE A 48 40.59 -32.60 7.20
N ALA A 49 41.75 -32.10 6.75
CA ALA A 49 42.53 -32.80 5.74
C ALA A 49 43.04 -34.16 6.23
N ASP A 50 43.46 -34.25 7.49
CA ASP A 50 43.92 -35.49 8.12
C ASP A 50 42.75 -36.46 8.35
N GLU A 51 41.56 -35.97 8.73
CA GLU A 51 40.33 -36.78 8.80
C GLU A 51 39.93 -37.34 7.44
N VAL A 52 39.91 -36.50 6.39
CA VAL A 52 39.62 -36.94 5.01
C VAL A 52 40.66 -37.95 4.53
N THR A 53 41.94 -37.75 4.86
CA THR A 53 43.01 -38.69 4.52
C THR A 53 42.83 -40.02 5.26
N THR A 54 42.46 -39.97 6.53
CA THR A 54 42.17 -41.15 7.37
C THR A 54 40.96 -41.92 6.83
N ALA A 55 39.87 -41.21 6.51
CA ALA A 55 38.65 -41.78 5.95
C ALA A 55 38.88 -42.42 4.57
N ARG A 56 39.73 -41.81 3.74
CA ARG A 56 40.16 -42.38 2.46
C ARG A 56 41.01 -43.65 2.63
N GLY A 57 41.80 -43.74 3.70
CA GLY A 57 42.76 -44.83 3.91
C GLY A 57 43.76 -44.94 2.75
N SER A 58 44.03 -46.16 2.28
CA SER A 58 44.91 -46.44 1.14
C SER A 58 44.24 -46.25 -0.24
N ALA A 59 42.98 -45.81 -0.30
CA ALA A 59 42.29 -45.58 -1.57
C ALA A 59 42.83 -44.33 -2.30
N PRO A 60 42.81 -44.30 -3.64
CA PRO A 60 43.31 -43.16 -4.41
C PRO A 60 42.44 -41.90 -4.23
N SER A 61 41.16 -42.05 -3.91
CA SER A 61 40.23 -40.96 -3.60
C SER A 61 39.15 -41.42 -2.61
N LEU A 62 38.50 -40.46 -1.94
CA LEU A 62 37.36 -40.77 -1.07
C LEU A 62 36.19 -41.39 -1.87
N ALA A 63 36.01 -40.94 -3.12
CA ALA A 63 35.06 -41.54 -4.06
C ALA A 63 35.39 -43.02 -4.36
N ALA A 64 36.68 -43.36 -4.55
CA ALA A 64 37.09 -44.75 -4.74
C ALA A 64 36.90 -45.60 -3.48
N LYS A 65 37.14 -45.03 -2.28
CA LYS A 65 36.85 -45.71 -1.01
C LYS A 65 35.34 -45.98 -0.85
N LEU A 66 34.51 -45.00 -1.17
CA LEU A 66 33.05 -45.12 -1.12
C LEU A 66 32.54 -46.17 -2.13
N ALA A 67 33.09 -46.20 -3.34
CA ALA A 67 32.78 -47.23 -4.33
C ALA A 67 33.17 -48.65 -3.88
N SER A 68 34.27 -48.79 -3.11
CA SER A 68 34.73 -50.09 -2.60
C SER A 68 33.90 -50.67 -1.44
N LEU A 69 33.01 -49.87 -0.82
CA LEU A 69 32.14 -50.31 0.28
C LEU A 69 30.88 -51.04 -0.20
N GLY A 70 30.71 -51.27 -1.52
CA GLY A 70 29.68 -52.17 -2.05
C GLY A 70 28.26 -51.59 -2.13
N PHE A 71 28.05 -50.30 -1.83
CA PHE A 71 26.73 -49.66 -1.99
C PHE A 71 26.27 -49.47 -3.45
N GLY A 72 27.07 -49.92 -4.43
CA GLY A 72 26.84 -49.77 -5.87
C GLY A 72 26.24 -50.98 -6.59
N GLY A 73 25.72 -51.99 -5.87
CA GLY A 73 24.87 -53.00 -6.49
C GLY A 73 23.62 -52.36 -7.11
N ASP A 74 23.13 -52.91 -8.23
CA ASP A 74 21.87 -52.48 -8.84
C ASP A 74 20.78 -52.51 -7.76
N PRO A 75 20.14 -51.38 -7.42
CA PRO A 75 19.05 -51.37 -6.45
C PRO A 75 17.83 -52.19 -6.90
N ASN A 76 17.81 -52.69 -8.14
CA ASN A 76 16.83 -53.63 -8.67
C ASN A 76 17.37 -55.08 -8.75
N ASP A 77 18.54 -55.38 -8.18
CA ASP A 77 19.06 -56.75 -8.09
C ASP A 77 18.12 -57.60 -7.21
N PRO A 78 17.54 -58.68 -7.76
CA PRO A 78 16.54 -59.47 -7.08
C PRO A 78 17.07 -60.37 -5.95
N SER A 79 18.39 -60.54 -5.81
CA SER A 79 18.99 -61.43 -4.81
C SER A 79 18.74 -61.00 -3.35
N SER A 80 18.79 -61.94 -2.40
CA SER A 80 18.55 -61.67 -0.97
C SER A 80 19.53 -60.64 -0.35
N GLU A 81 20.77 -60.57 -0.85
CA GLU A 81 21.74 -59.53 -0.48
C GLU A 81 21.38 -58.15 -1.06
N GLY A 82 20.82 -58.11 -2.28
CA GLY A 82 20.30 -56.91 -2.93
C GLY A 82 19.07 -56.34 -2.20
N ALA A 83 18.19 -57.23 -1.72
CA ALA A 83 16.99 -56.88 -0.97
C ALA A 83 17.28 -56.16 0.36
N LEU A 84 18.22 -56.66 1.16
CA LEU A 84 18.65 -56.01 2.40
C LEU A 84 19.28 -54.65 2.11
N THR A 85 20.08 -54.56 1.05
CA THR A 85 20.68 -53.29 0.60
C THR A 85 19.61 -52.29 0.19
N ARG A 86 18.55 -52.74 -0.50
CA ARG A 86 17.43 -51.90 -0.94
C ARG A 86 16.55 -51.47 0.24
N ALA A 87 16.21 -52.38 1.15
CA ALA A 87 15.45 -52.09 2.36
C ALA A 87 16.16 -51.04 3.23
N VAL A 88 17.47 -51.20 3.47
CA VAL A 88 18.26 -50.22 4.24
C VAL A 88 18.33 -48.87 3.54
N LYS A 89 18.47 -48.83 2.21
CA LYS A 89 18.45 -47.57 1.45
C LYS A 89 17.09 -46.88 1.52
N LEU A 90 15.98 -47.62 1.45
CA LEU A 90 14.63 -47.07 1.57
C LEU A 90 14.36 -46.56 2.99
N ASP A 91 14.79 -47.32 4.00
CA ASP A 91 14.74 -46.91 5.40
C ASP A 91 15.53 -45.63 5.65
N TRP A 92 16.74 -45.49 5.08
CA TRP A 92 17.49 -44.23 5.14
C TRP A 92 16.81 -43.08 4.40
N LEU A 93 16.31 -43.34 3.20
CA LEU A 93 15.64 -42.34 2.36
C LEU A 93 14.39 -41.76 3.05
N TYR A 94 13.64 -42.62 3.76
CA TYR A 94 12.41 -42.27 4.46
C TYR A 94 12.55 -42.33 5.99
N SER A 95 13.77 -42.18 6.52
CA SER A 95 14.11 -42.38 7.94
C SER A 95 13.35 -41.50 8.93
N SER A 96 12.72 -40.43 8.44
CA SER A 96 11.85 -39.54 9.24
C SER A 96 10.40 -40.04 9.34
N TYR A 97 10.04 -41.09 8.62
CA TYR A 97 8.68 -41.64 8.53
C TYR A 97 8.62 -43.07 9.09
N ARG A 98 7.42 -43.50 9.49
CA ARG A 98 7.15 -44.94 9.63
C ARG A 98 6.83 -45.49 8.25
N ILE A 99 7.47 -46.59 7.90
CA ILE A 99 7.33 -47.19 6.56
C ILE A 99 6.94 -48.66 6.64
N ALA A 100 6.24 -49.12 5.61
CA ALA A 100 6.01 -50.53 5.31
C ALA A 100 6.48 -50.79 3.88
N ILE A 101 7.19 -51.90 3.65
CA ILE A 101 7.87 -52.16 2.37
C ILE A 101 7.44 -53.51 1.82
N GLU A 102 7.02 -53.52 0.56
CA GLU A 102 6.89 -54.72 -0.28
C GLU A 102 8.07 -54.77 -1.25
N LEU A 103 8.90 -55.81 -1.15
CA LEU A 103 10.00 -56.11 -2.07
C LEU A 103 9.76 -57.39 -2.88
N PHE A 104 8.61 -58.04 -2.73
CA PHE A 104 8.25 -59.30 -3.37
C PHE A 104 9.25 -60.42 -3.04
N LEU A 105 9.68 -60.47 -1.78
CA LEU A 105 10.65 -61.44 -1.26
C LEU A 105 10.21 -61.99 0.10
N GLU A 106 10.64 -63.20 0.39
CA GLU A 106 10.38 -63.86 1.67
C GLU A 106 10.92 -63.00 2.83
N GLY A 107 10.05 -62.69 3.80
CA GLY A 107 10.37 -61.81 4.93
C GLY A 107 10.27 -60.31 4.65
N TRP A 108 10.09 -59.90 3.39
CA TRP A 108 9.93 -58.50 2.95
C TRP A 108 8.75 -58.37 1.99
N THR A 109 7.61 -58.96 2.37
CA THR A 109 6.38 -58.91 1.59
C THR A 109 5.20 -58.49 2.47
N LEU A 110 4.30 -57.71 1.88
CA LEU A 110 3.01 -57.33 2.48
C LEU A 110 1.89 -58.27 1.98
N LEU A 111 2.20 -59.27 1.15
CA LEU A 111 1.27 -60.31 0.72
C LEU A 111 1.11 -61.42 1.77
N ASP A 112 -0.08 -62.00 1.82
CA ASP A 112 -0.22 -63.37 2.26
C ASP A 112 -0.02 -64.28 1.03
N THR A 113 1.13 -64.96 0.97
CA THR A 113 1.56 -65.74 -0.21
C THR A 113 0.92 -67.14 -0.27
N ASN A 114 0.07 -67.48 0.69
CA ASN A 114 -0.63 -68.76 0.68
C ASN A 114 -1.60 -68.84 -0.52
N GLN A 115 -1.35 -69.80 -1.41
CA GLN A 115 -2.28 -70.16 -2.49
C GLN A 115 -3.04 -71.42 -2.10
N VAL A 116 -4.32 -71.47 -2.47
CA VAL A 116 -5.19 -72.63 -2.24
C VAL A 116 -5.65 -73.16 -3.59
N GLY A 117 -5.41 -74.45 -3.86
CA GLY A 117 -5.91 -75.09 -5.08
C GLY A 117 -7.44 -75.20 -5.06
N VAL A 118 -8.05 -75.00 -6.23
CA VAL A 118 -9.49 -75.19 -6.45
C VAL A 118 -9.72 -76.64 -6.86
N VAL A 119 -10.74 -77.30 -6.31
CA VAL A 119 -11.17 -78.63 -6.76
C VAL A 119 -12.20 -78.50 -7.86
N ALA A 120 -13.27 -77.74 -7.61
CA ALA A 120 -14.33 -77.47 -8.57
C ALA A 120 -15.18 -76.26 -8.18
N THR A 121 -15.60 -75.48 -9.17
CA THR A 121 -16.72 -74.52 -9.10
C THR A 121 -17.59 -74.66 -10.34
N VAL A 122 -18.81 -74.12 -10.31
CA VAL A 122 -19.69 -74.05 -11.49
C VAL A 122 -20.11 -72.59 -11.68
N ALA A 123 -20.08 -72.12 -12.94
CA ALA A 123 -20.53 -70.77 -13.27
C ALA A 123 -22.00 -70.57 -12.87
N GLY A 124 -22.30 -69.46 -12.20
CA GLY A 124 -23.61 -69.14 -11.65
C GLY A 124 -23.92 -69.79 -10.29
N ASP A 125 -22.94 -70.45 -9.66
CA ASP A 125 -23.03 -70.96 -8.29
C ASP A 125 -22.15 -70.12 -7.35
N GLU A 126 -22.52 -70.12 -6.07
CA GLU A 126 -21.85 -69.46 -4.95
C GLU A 126 -21.01 -70.44 -4.11
N SER A 127 -21.07 -71.75 -4.38
CA SER A 127 -20.28 -72.77 -3.69
C SER A 127 -18.94 -73.07 -4.38
N VAL A 128 -17.85 -73.12 -3.60
CA VAL A 128 -16.50 -73.41 -4.08
C VAL A 128 -15.89 -74.58 -3.31
N ASP A 129 -15.50 -75.63 -4.03
CA ASP A 129 -14.71 -76.73 -3.48
C ASP A 129 -13.21 -76.42 -3.60
N ALA A 130 -12.50 -76.41 -2.48
CA ALA A 130 -11.09 -76.06 -2.36
C ALA A 130 -10.27 -77.19 -1.71
N GLU A 131 -8.97 -77.23 -1.98
CA GLU A 131 -8.05 -78.23 -1.42
C GLU A 131 -7.96 -78.17 0.11
N ASN A 132 -8.08 -76.97 0.69
CA ASN A 132 -8.31 -76.73 2.10
C ASN A 132 -8.83 -75.30 2.30
N THR A 133 -9.33 -74.95 3.48
CA THR A 133 -9.77 -73.58 3.82
C THR A 133 -8.99 -72.97 4.98
N GLU A 134 -7.82 -73.54 5.35
CA GLU A 134 -7.11 -73.17 6.59
C GLU A 134 -6.57 -71.74 6.57
N THR A 135 -6.20 -71.24 5.38
CA THR A 135 -5.64 -69.90 5.17
C THR A 135 -6.68 -68.89 4.68
N LEU A 136 -7.92 -69.35 4.43
CA LEU A 136 -9.02 -68.52 3.98
C LEU A 136 -9.76 -67.91 5.17
N ARG A 137 -10.29 -66.69 4.99
CA ARG A 137 -11.02 -65.96 6.05
C ARG A 137 -12.34 -65.41 5.52
N GLU A 138 -13.39 -65.53 6.32
CA GLU A 138 -14.70 -64.92 6.05
C GLU A 138 -14.57 -63.39 6.01
N GLY A 139 -15.31 -62.76 5.08
CA GLY A 139 -15.31 -61.32 4.83
C GLY A 139 -14.11 -60.80 4.03
N GLU A 140 -13.09 -61.63 3.78
CA GLU A 140 -11.93 -61.24 2.98
C GLU A 140 -12.17 -61.45 1.47
N GLU A 141 -11.57 -60.56 0.68
CA GLU A 141 -11.59 -60.63 -0.78
C GLU A 141 -10.36 -61.38 -1.30
N TYR A 142 -10.58 -62.24 -2.29
CA TYR A 142 -9.56 -63.04 -2.97
C TYR A 142 -9.77 -62.97 -4.47
N VAL A 143 -8.76 -63.40 -5.23
CA VAL A 143 -8.88 -63.67 -6.66
C VAL A 143 -8.82 -65.16 -6.91
N ILE A 144 -9.75 -65.67 -7.73
CA ILE A 144 -9.71 -67.03 -8.29
C ILE A 144 -9.29 -66.91 -9.75
N PHE A 145 -8.28 -67.68 -10.14
CA PHE A 145 -7.75 -67.59 -11.50
C PHE A 145 -7.09 -68.87 -11.99
N ASP A 146 -7.07 -69.01 -13.31
CA ASP A 146 -6.28 -69.98 -14.06
C ASP A 146 -5.61 -69.29 -15.26
N SER A 147 -5.18 -70.04 -16.27
CA SER A 147 -4.57 -69.47 -17.47
C SER A 147 -5.55 -68.73 -18.41
N ALA A 148 -6.86 -68.84 -18.19
CA ALA A 148 -7.89 -68.35 -19.09
C ALA A 148 -8.79 -67.27 -18.46
N HIS A 149 -9.10 -67.36 -17.17
CA HIS A 149 -10.02 -66.45 -16.49
C HIS A 149 -9.48 -66.02 -15.13
N ALA A 150 -9.83 -64.81 -14.71
CA ALA A 150 -9.60 -64.30 -13.37
C ALA A 150 -10.82 -63.48 -12.92
N GLU A 151 -11.28 -63.70 -11.68
CA GLU A 151 -12.32 -62.86 -11.07
C GLU A 151 -12.09 -62.73 -9.56
N THR A 152 -12.50 -61.60 -8.99
CA THR A 152 -12.44 -61.35 -7.54
C THR A 152 -13.74 -61.72 -6.86
N PHE A 153 -13.67 -62.27 -5.66
CA PHE A 153 -14.83 -62.62 -4.86
C PHE A 153 -14.55 -62.44 -3.36
N VAL A 154 -15.62 -62.31 -2.57
CA VAL A 154 -15.56 -62.26 -1.10
C VAL A 154 -16.04 -63.59 -0.53
N ILE A 155 -15.36 -64.12 0.48
CA ILE A 155 -15.82 -65.31 1.20
C ILE A 155 -16.93 -64.90 2.17
N ASP A 156 -18.13 -65.47 2.01
CA ASP A 156 -19.27 -65.26 2.91
C ASP A 156 -19.17 -66.15 4.15
N ASP A 157 -18.97 -67.46 3.95
CA ASP A 157 -19.02 -68.47 5.03
C ASP A 157 -18.10 -69.67 4.73
N ILE A 158 -17.31 -70.13 5.71
CA ILE A 158 -16.49 -71.35 5.58
C ILE A 158 -17.31 -72.55 6.07
N LEU A 159 -17.86 -73.30 5.10
CA LEU A 159 -18.81 -74.37 5.36
C LEU A 159 -18.15 -75.64 5.94
N THR A 160 -16.95 -75.98 5.45
CA THR A 160 -16.17 -77.16 5.87
C THR A 160 -14.67 -76.91 5.64
N ALA A 161 -13.81 -77.85 6.04
CA ALA A 161 -12.37 -77.79 5.77
C ALA A 161 -11.98 -77.73 4.28
N ASN A 162 -12.91 -78.03 3.36
CA ASN A 162 -12.67 -78.10 1.90
C ASN A 162 -13.70 -77.33 1.08
N ARG A 163 -14.58 -76.55 1.71
CA ARG A 163 -15.67 -75.87 1.01
C ARG A 163 -16.04 -74.58 1.70
N PHE A 164 -16.23 -73.52 0.93
CA PHE A 164 -16.75 -72.25 1.40
C PHE A 164 -17.84 -71.73 0.43
N ARG A 165 -18.58 -70.71 0.87
CA ARG A 165 -19.53 -69.95 0.04
C ARG A 165 -18.94 -68.58 -0.29
N ALA A 166 -18.97 -68.20 -1.56
CA ALA A 166 -18.69 -66.84 -2.02
C ALA A 166 -19.93 -65.96 -1.85
N LYS A 167 -19.74 -64.67 -1.57
CA LYS A 167 -20.83 -63.71 -1.35
C LYS A 167 -21.68 -63.46 -2.59
N ASP A 168 -21.06 -63.52 -3.76
CA ASP A 168 -21.69 -63.38 -5.06
C ASP A 168 -21.42 -64.64 -5.89
N VAL A 169 -22.31 -64.96 -6.83
CA VAL A 169 -22.14 -66.09 -7.75
C VAL A 169 -20.93 -65.86 -8.66
N LEU A 170 -20.12 -66.90 -8.86
CA LEU A 170 -18.95 -66.82 -9.76
C LEU A 170 -19.39 -66.81 -11.22
N ALA A 171 -18.76 -65.96 -12.03
CA ALA A 171 -19.04 -65.85 -13.45
C ALA A 171 -18.51 -67.05 -14.26
N HIS A 172 -17.45 -67.70 -13.78
CA HIS A 172 -16.78 -68.79 -14.50
C HIS A 172 -16.74 -70.11 -13.71
N THR A 173 -16.51 -71.20 -14.46
CA THR A 173 -16.32 -72.57 -13.92
C THR A 173 -14.83 -72.83 -13.81
N TYR A 174 -14.35 -73.14 -12.61
CA TYR A 174 -12.95 -73.42 -12.31
C TYR A 174 -12.76 -74.89 -11.91
N GLY A 175 -11.61 -75.46 -12.29
CA GLY A 175 -11.23 -76.83 -11.95
C GLY A 175 -9.87 -76.92 -11.26
N ALA A 176 -9.31 -78.13 -11.19
CA ALA A 176 -8.07 -78.45 -10.47
C ALA A 176 -6.81 -77.62 -10.83
N SER A 177 -6.82 -76.89 -11.95
CA SER A 177 -5.72 -76.02 -12.37
C SER A 177 -5.83 -74.58 -11.84
N ALA A 178 -6.97 -74.22 -11.26
CA ALA A 178 -7.21 -72.88 -10.74
C ALA A 178 -6.73 -72.76 -9.30
N VAL A 179 -6.37 -71.54 -8.90
CA VAL A 179 -5.91 -71.21 -7.56
C VAL A 179 -6.67 -70.01 -7.01
N ILE A 180 -6.84 -69.99 -5.69
CA ILE A 180 -7.34 -68.87 -4.92
C ILE A 180 -6.14 -68.24 -4.21
N ALA A 181 -5.97 -66.92 -4.38
CA ALA A 181 -4.87 -66.19 -3.75
C ALA A 181 -5.21 -64.73 -3.46
N ARG A 182 -4.31 -64.05 -2.75
CA ARG A 182 -4.35 -62.59 -2.54
C ARG A 182 -3.79 -61.78 -3.70
N THR A 183 -3.26 -62.45 -4.72
CA THR A 183 -2.87 -61.79 -5.96
C THR A 183 -2.80 -62.81 -7.10
N ASN A 184 -3.13 -62.37 -8.31
CA ASN A 184 -2.86 -63.09 -9.57
C ASN A 184 -1.67 -62.49 -10.32
N TRP A 185 -0.94 -61.55 -9.71
CA TRP A 185 0.33 -61.06 -10.26
C TRP A 185 1.38 -62.16 -10.19
N GLN A 186 2.25 -62.19 -11.20
CA GLN A 186 3.37 -63.11 -11.20
C GLN A 186 4.46 -62.55 -10.29
N ILE A 187 4.66 -63.20 -9.15
CA ILE A 187 5.69 -62.82 -8.18
C ILE A 187 7.01 -63.49 -8.59
N GLU A 188 7.97 -62.69 -9.02
CA GLU A 188 9.34 -63.12 -9.29
C GLU A 188 10.23 -62.71 -8.10
N HIS A 189 11.43 -63.26 -8.00
CA HIS A 189 12.37 -62.87 -6.94
C HIS A 189 12.63 -61.35 -7.06
N GLY A 190 12.20 -60.54 -6.09
CA GLY A 190 12.51 -59.09 -6.03
C GLY A 190 11.62 -58.13 -6.84
N LYS A 191 10.57 -58.62 -7.53
CA LYS A 191 9.61 -57.81 -8.31
C LYS A 191 8.31 -58.57 -8.58
N ALA A 192 7.28 -57.87 -9.03
CA ALA A 192 6.05 -58.46 -9.55
C ALA A 192 5.78 -58.03 -10.99
N ILE A 193 5.13 -58.90 -11.76
CA ILE A 193 4.60 -58.59 -13.09
C ILE A 193 3.07 -58.58 -12.99
N ALA A 194 2.48 -57.43 -13.21
CA ALA A 194 1.04 -57.20 -13.12
C ALA A 194 0.44 -57.16 -14.52
N GLY A 195 -0.34 -58.19 -14.86
CA GLY A 195 -1.05 -58.28 -16.14
C GLY A 195 -2.44 -57.64 -16.12
N ASP A 196 -3.18 -57.81 -17.22
CA ASP A 196 -4.55 -57.28 -17.33
C ASP A 196 -5.50 -57.94 -16.34
N ASN A 197 -6.43 -57.15 -15.79
CA ASN A 197 -7.31 -57.56 -14.68
C ASN A 197 -6.53 -58.14 -13.48
N GLY A 198 -5.29 -57.66 -13.31
CA GLY A 198 -4.44 -58.06 -12.20
C GLY A 198 -4.91 -57.40 -10.91
N VAL A 199 -4.83 -58.13 -9.80
CA VAL A 199 -5.22 -57.64 -8.48
C VAL A 199 -4.16 -58.05 -7.45
N TYR A 200 -3.88 -57.16 -6.53
CA TYR A 200 -3.00 -57.36 -5.38
C TYR A 200 -3.74 -56.91 -4.11
N PHE A 201 -3.78 -57.76 -3.09
CA PHE A 201 -4.36 -57.44 -1.79
C PHE A 201 -3.30 -57.55 -0.68
N SER A 202 -3.02 -56.43 0.00
CA SER A 202 -2.06 -56.44 1.11
C SER A 202 -2.65 -57.06 2.38
N GLN A 203 -1.77 -57.51 3.28
CA GLN A 203 -2.04 -57.61 4.70
C GLN A 203 -2.27 -56.20 5.31
N PRO A 204 -2.85 -56.10 6.52
CA PRO A 204 -3.01 -54.82 7.19
C PRO A 204 -1.67 -54.11 7.36
N ILE A 205 -1.62 -52.84 6.92
CA ILE A 205 -0.43 -52.00 7.00
C ILE A 205 -0.59 -51.04 8.18
N ASN A 206 0.37 -51.09 9.11
CA ASN A 206 0.43 -50.18 10.25
C ASN A 206 1.49 -49.10 10.01
N LEU A 207 1.04 -47.87 9.79
CA LEU A 207 1.92 -46.69 9.61
C LEU A 207 1.86 -45.73 10.82
N GLY A 208 1.33 -46.20 11.95
CA GLY A 208 1.13 -45.43 13.19
C GLY A 208 -0.22 -44.72 13.30
N VAL A 209 -0.46 -44.12 14.47
CA VAL A 209 -1.70 -43.41 14.84
C VAL A 209 -1.59 -41.93 14.53
N GLY A 210 -2.62 -41.33 13.92
CA GLY A 210 -2.64 -39.89 13.59
C GLY A 210 -3.75 -39.54 12.60
N SER A 211 -4.13 -38.25 12.53
CA SER A 211 -5.24 -37.77 11.70
C SER A 211 -4.82 -37.22 10.32
N GLY A 212 -3.54 -37.29 9.98
CA GLY A 212 -3.01 -36.83 8.69
C GLY A 212 -3.13 -37.91 7.62
N PRO A 213 -3.22 -37.54 6.32
CA PRO A 213 -3.25 -38.51 5.23
C PRO A 213 -1.95 -39.33 5.21
N ARG A 214 -2.05 -40.61 4.85
CA ARG A 214 -0.91 -41.48 4.56
C ARG A 214 -0.59 -41.42 3.07
N ALA A 215 0.50 -42.06 2.66
CA ALA A 215 0.76 -42.23 1.24
C ALA A 215 1.36 -43.60 0.92
N VAL A 216 1.23 -43.98 -0.35
CA VAL A 216 1.78 -45.19 -0.93
C VAL A 216 2.56 -44.79 -2.16
N ILE A 217 3.84 -45.15 -2.19
CA ILE A 217 4.72 -44.93 -3.34
C ILE A 217 4.92 -46.26 -4.05
N LEU A 218 4.60 -46.29 -5.33
CA LEU A 218 4.67 -47.46 -6.17
C LEU A 218 5.76 -47.24 -7.22
N ARG A 219 6.84 -48.03 -7.14
CA ARG A 219 7.91 -48.01 -8.13
C ARG A 219 7.59 -49.02 -9.22
N ARG A 220 7.34 -48.52 -10.42
CA ARG A 220 6.91 -49.32 -11.56
C ARG A 220 7.57 -48.90 -12.86
N GLU A 221 7.43 -49.75 -13.84
CA GLU A 221 7.84 -49.51 -15.22
C GLU A 221 7.05 -48.34 -15.80
N ALA A 222 7.76 -47.50 -16.57
CA ALA A 222 7.23 -46.29 -17.19
C ALA A 222 6.42 -46.58 -18.47
N ASN A 223 5.51 -47.57 -18.44
CA ASN A 223 4.60 -47.88 -19.53
C ASN A 223 3.20 -47.28 -19.30
N ASP A 224 2.28 -47.53 -20.22
CA ASP A 224 0.93 -46.96 -20.27
C ASP A 224 -0.12 -47.79 -19.50
N ALA A 225 0.27 -48.88 -18.85
CA ALA A 225 -0.64 -49.68 -18.03
C ALA A 225 -1.28 -48.82 -16.92
N GLU A 226 -2.58 -49.02 -16.70
CA GLU A 226 -3.33 -48.33 -15.66
C GLU A 226 -3.16 -49.07 -14.33
N ILE A 227 -2.71 -48.34 -13.30
CA ILE A 227 -2.64 -48.84 -11.93
C ILE A 227 -3.57 -48.00 -11.08
N ARG A 228 -4.49 -48.65 -10.36
CA ARG A 228 -5.37 -48.00 -9.39
C ARG A 228 -5.11 -48.56 -8.01
N VAL A 229 -5.02 -47.66 -7.04
CA VAL A 229 -4.80 -48.02 -5.63
C VAL A 229 -6.08 -47.73 -4.88
N TYR A 230 -6.55 -48.71 -4.12
CA TYR A 230 -7.68 -48.60 -3.23
C TYR A 230 -7.21 -48.92 -1.82
N PHE A 231 -7.90 -48.35 -0.84
CA PHE A 231 -7.68 -48.65 0.56
C PHE A 231 -9.00 -48.94 1.26
N ARG A 232 -8.91 -49.63 2.39
CA ARG A 232 -10.01 -49.82 3.34
C ARG A 232 -9.45 -49.71 4.75
N ASP A 233 -10.20 -49.06 5.63
CA ASP A 233 -9.91 -48.93 7.07
C ASP A 233 -11.22 -48.89 7.87
N ASP A 234 -11.15 -48.73 9.19
CA ASP A 234 -12.37 -48.69 10.03
C ASP A 234 -13.31 -47.52 9.66
N ALA A 235 -12.79 -46.42 9.11
CA ALA A 235 -13.56 -45.25 8.68
C ALA A 235 -14.13 -45.40 7.26
N HIS A 236 -13.47 -46.19 6.41
CA HIS A 236 -13.82 -46.49 5.03
C HIS A 236 -13.92 -48.02 4.87
N PRO A 237 -15.05 -48.64 5.30
CA PRO A 237 -15.19 -50.10 5.31
C PRO A 237 -15.29 -50.69 3.90
N ASP A 238 -15.67 -49.87 2.90
CA ASP A 238 -15.67 -50.23 1.49
C ASP A 238 -14.38 -49.76 0.81
N TRP A 239 -13.94 -50.47 -0.24
CA TRP A 239 -12.77 -50.08 -1.03
C TRP A 239 -12.93 -48.68 -1.62
N THR A 240 -12.10 -47.76 -1.14
CA THR A 240 -12.08 -46.36 -1.57
C THR A 240 -10.84 -46.11 -2.43
N GLU A 241 -11.01 -45.52 -3.61
CA GLU A 241 -9.89 -45.22 -4.50
C GLU A 241 -9.02 -44.09 -3.93
N ALA A 242 -7.71 -44.31 -3.89
CA ALA A 242 -6.70 -43.31 -3.63
C ALA A 242 -6.17 -42.80 -4.98
N LEU A 243 -6.38 -41.51 -5.28
CA LEU A 243 -5.85 -40.91 -6.50
C LEU A 243 -4.34 -40.71 -6.39
N TRP A 244 -3.64 -40.90 -7.51
CA TRP A 244 -2.23 -40.52 -7.59
C TRP A 244 -2.11 -39.00 -7.47
N THR A 245 -1.02 -38.55 -6.86
CA THR A 245 -0.77 -37.14 -6.57
C THR A 245 0.50 -36.64 -7.21
N PHE A 246 1.59 -37.41 -7.14
CA PHE A 246 2.87 -37.06 -7.75
C PHE A 246 3.48 -38.24 -8.50
N ARG A 247 4.17 -37.92 -9.58
CA ARG A 247 4.95 -38.84 -10.41
C ARG A 247 6.35 -38.25 -10.60
N ARG A 248 7.36 -39.05 -10.30
CA ARG A 248 8.77 -38.72 -10.54
C ARG A 248 9.42 -39.78 -11.42
N ASP A 249 9.98 -39.35 -12.54
CA ASP A 249 10.86 -40.20 -13.33
C ASP A 249 12.22 -40.31 -12.64
N ILE A 250 12.67 -41.53 -12.37
CA ILE A 250 13.94 -41.80 -11.65
C ILE A 250 14.96 -42.55 -12.51
N GLY A 251 14.58 -42.90 -13.74
CA GLY A 251 15.41 -43.57 -14.73
C GLY A 251 14.71 -43.63 -16.09
N PRO A 252 15.37 -44.15 -17.14
CA PRO A 252 14.85 -44.16 -18.51
C PRO A 252 13.52 -44.91 -18.67
N ASP A 253 13.20 -45.87 -17.79
CA ASP A 253 11.97 -46.68 -17.86
C ASP A 253 11.36 -46.93 -16.46
N ILE A 254 11.69 -46.10 -15.47
CA ILE A 254 11.27 -46.31 -14.08
C ILE A 254 10.67 -45.03 -13.50
N VAL A 255 9.47 -45.16 -12.94
CA VAL A 255 8.76 -44.09 -12.26
C VAL A 255 8.42 -44.47 -10.83
N ASP A 256 8.48 -43.48 -9.95
CA ASP A 256 7.79 -43.52 -8.66
C ASP A 256 6.46 -42.77 -8.83
N ILE A 257 5.36 -43.39 -8.40
CA ILE A 257 4.03 -42.76 -8.34
C ILE A 257 3.56 -42.77 -6.89
N GLU A 258 3.26 -41.59 -6.35
CA GLU A 258 2.71 -41.41 -5.02
C GLU A 258 1.18 -41.34 -5.09
N TYR A 259 0.51 -42.08 -4.21
CA TYR A 259 -0.93 -42.09 -4.00
C TYR A 259 -1.20 -41.63 -2.58
N HIS A 260 -2.06 -40.62 -2.41
CA HIS A 260 -2.47 -40.19 -1.07
C HIS A 260 -3.59 -41.08 -0.57
N VAL A 261 -3.35 -41.71 0.57
CA VAL A 261 -4.26 -42.66 1.21
C VAL A 261 -4.81 -42.02 2.48
N PRO A 262 -6.04 -41.47 2.48
CA PRO A 262 -6.61 -40.79 3.64
C PRO A 262 -7.12 -41.77 4.72
N ALA A 263 -6.37 -42.85 4.97
CA ALA A 263 -6.64 -43.80 6.04
C ALA A 263 -6.26 -43.20 7.40
N THR A 264 -7.07 -43.49 8.42
CA THR A 264 -6.94 -42.96 9.78
C THR A 264 -6.30 -43.93 10.77
N GLY A 265 -6.05 -45.17 10.35
CA GLY A 265 -5.45 -46.23 11.15
C GLY A 265 -4.81 -47.33 10.31
N ASP A 266 -4.84 -48.56 10.83
CA ASP A 266 -4.41 -49.74 10.09
C ASP A 266 -5.34 -49.94 8.88
N HIS A 267 -4.73 -50.16 7.71
CA HIS A 267 -5.48 -50.21 6.45
C HIS A 267 -4.93 -51.31 5.55
N ASN A 268 -5.79 -51.88 4.72
CA ASN A 268 -5.36 -52.75 3.62
C ASN A 268 -5.30 -51.95 2.33
N LEU A 269 -4.49 -52.43 1.40
CA LEU A 269 -4.45 -51.95 0.03
C LEU A 269 -5.02 -53.01 -0.91
N LYS A 270 -5.81 -52.55 -1.89
CA LYS A 270 -6.15 -53.28 -3.10
C LYS A 270 -5.54 -52.51 -4.25
N ILE A 271 -4.75 -53.17 -5.08
CA ILE A 271 -4.16 -52.54 -6.26
C ILE A 271 -4.64 -53.32 -7.48
N THR A 272 -5.23 -52.63 -8.45
CA THR A 272 -5.68 -53.23 -9.69
C THR A 272 -4.83 -52.74 -10.85
N SER A 273 -4.58 -53.63 -11.81
CA SER A 273 -3.85 -53.34 -13.04
C SER A 273 -4.70 -53.65 -14.27
N HIS A 274 -4.70 -52.72 -15.22
CA HIS A 274 -5.28 -52.92 -16.55
C HIS A 274 -4.27 -52.53 -17.63
N HIS A 275 -4.35 -53.22 -18.76
CA HIS A 275 -3.53 -52.87 -19.92
C HIS A 275 -3.86 -51.46 -20.44
N GLY A 276 -2.82 -50.74 -20.83
CA GLY A 276 -2.94 -49.48 -21.56
C GLY A 276 -3.17 -49.72 -23.06
N GLU A 277 -3.00 -48.67 -23.87
CA GLU A 277 -3.11 -48.76 -25.34
C GLU A 277 -2.15 -49.78 -25.96
N SER A 278 -1.01 -50.02 -25.30
CA SER A 278 0.05 -50.91 -25.77
C SER A 278 -0.20 -52.38 -25.44
N GLU A 279 -1.24 -52.73 -24.67
CA GLU A 279 -1.55 -54.11 -24.26
C GLU A 279 -0.36 -54.85 -23.62
N THR A 280 0.36 -54.16 -22.71
CA THR A 280 1.55 -54.71 -22.04
C THR A 280 1.36 -54.82 -20.53
N ASP A 281 1.89 -55.89 -19.95
CA ASP A 281 2.02 -56.05 -18.50
C ASP A 281 2.97 -54.98 -17.92
N VAL A 282 2.83 -54.68 -16.64
CA VAL A 282 3.69 -53.70 -15.94
C VAL A 282 4.55 -54.37 -14.88
N THR A 283 5.85 -54.10 -14.94
CA THR A 283 6.78 -54.50 -13.88
C THR A 283 6.66 -53.57 -12.68
N ILE A 284 6.45 -54.12 -11.48
CA ILE A 284 6.43 -53.39 -10.21
C ILE A 284 7.60 -53.87 -9.37
N TRP A 285 8.53 -52.98 -9.06
CA TRP A 285 9.73 -53.35 -8.33
C TRP A 285 9.56 -53.25 -6.81
N ASN A 286 8.78 -52.29 -6.31
CA ASN A 286 8.41 -52.22 -4.90
C ASN A 286 7.20 -51.33 -4.64
N LEU A 287 6.66 -51.46 -3.44
CA LEU A 287 5.68 -50.57 -2.84
C LEU A 287 6.22 -50.10 -1.49
N VAL A 288 6.04 -48.82 -1.18
CA VAL A 288 6.39 -48.24 0.12
C VAL A 288 5.17 -47.50 0.66
N GLY A 289 4.57 -48.04 1.72
CA GLY A 289 3.61 -47.30 2.54
C GLY A 289 4.37 -46.37 3.47
N ILE A 290 3.97 -45.10 3.57
CA ILE A 290 4.62 -44.08 4.38
C ILE A 290 3.62 -43.33 5.26
N SER A 291 4.05 -42.98 6.48
CA SER A 291 3.15 -42.39 7.47
C SER A 291 2.65 -41.00 7.13
N GLU A 292 3.29 -40.27 6.22
CA GLU A 292 2.87 -38.93 5.78
C GLU A 292 3.26 -38.74 4.30
N PRO A 293 2.56 -37.91 3.52
CA PRO A 293 2.88 -37.72 2.11
C PRO A 293 4.21 -36.99 1.93
N THR A 294 4.99 -37.41 0.94
CA THR A 294 6.32 -36.83 0.66
C THR A 294 6.27 -35.71 -0.37
N MET A 295 5.19 -35.61 -1.13
CA MET A 295 5.04 -34.75 -2.29
C MET A 295 6.00 -35.09 -3.45
N LEU A 296 6.76 -36.20 -3.35
CA LEU A 296 7.70 -36.91 -4.26
C LEU A 296 8.68 -36.09 -5.14
N GLY A 297 8.32 -34.87 -5.56
CA GLY A 297 8.85 -34.10 -6.67
C GLY A 297 8.30 -34.60 -8.01
N GLY A 298 8.41 -33.79 -9.06
CA GLY A 298 8.07 -34.19 -10.44
C GLY A 298 6.74 -33.61 -10.93
N VAL A 299 6.02 -34.40 -11.75
CA VAL A 299 4.71 -34.02 -12.32
C VAL A 299 3.62 -34.43 -11.34
N HIS A 300 2.70 -33.53 -11.03
CA HIS A 300 1.58 -33.84 -10.16
C HIS A 300 0.28 -34.05 -10.94
N ASN A 301 -0.70 -34.65 -10.25
CA ASN A 301 -2.03 -34.83 -10.80
C ASN A 301 -2.78 -33.50 -10.76
N GLY A 302 -3.20 -33.05 -11.93
CA GLY A 302 -3.89 -31.77 -12.09
C GLY A 302 -5.24 -31.73 -11.37
N PRO A 303 -5.88 -30.56 -11.31
CA PRO A 303 -7.13 -30.41 -10.60
C PRO A 303 -8.25 -31.24 -11.21
N ALA A 304 -9.22 -31.62 -10.37
CA ALA A 304 -10.41 -32.32 -10.84
C ALA A 304 -11.18 -31.47 -11.86
N GLN A 305 -11.87 -32.14 -12.78
CA GLN A 305 -12.75 -31.49 -13.75
C GLN A 305 -13.82 -30.66 -13.00
N PRO A 306 -13.94 -29.35 -13.26
CA PRO A 306 -14.88 -28.51 -12.53
C PRO A 306 -16.32 -28.76 -13.00
N VAL A 307 -17.27 -28.54 -12.10
CA VAL A 307 -18.71 -28.60 -12.39
C VAL A 307 -19.25 -27.19 -12.57
N ASN A 308 -20.00 -26.96 -13.64
CA ASN A 308 -20.66 -25.68 -13.91
C ASN A 308 -21.83 -25.46 -12.93
N ALA A 309 -21.93 -24.26 -12.35
CA ALA A 309 -22.95 -23.89 -11.36
C ALA A 309 -23.99 -22.90 -11.90
N LEU A 310 -23.56 -21.72 -12.36
CA LEU A 310 -24.45 -20.69 -12.92
C LEU A 310 -23.96 -20.22 -14.28
N PRO A 311 -24.85 -19.90 -15.23
CA PRO A 311 -26.28 -20.17 -15.21
C PRO A 311 -26.56 -21.68 -15.15
N ALA A 312 -27.66 -22.06 -14.52
CA ALA A 312 -28.10 -23.45 -14.51
C ALA A 312 -28.35 -23.95 -15.94
N ALA A 313 -28.19 -25.26 -16.16
CA ALA A 313 -28.39 -25.85 -17.48
C ALA A 313 -29.81 -25.54 -18.01
N GLY A 314 -29.89 -24.91 -19.19
CA GLY A 314 -31.14 -24.51 -19.83
C GLY A 314 -31.77 -23.22 -19.28
N ALA A 315 -31.03 -22.42 -18.49
CA ALA A 315 -31.55 -21.15 -17.99
C ALA A 315 -31.93 -20.20 -19.14
N VAL A 316 -33.02 -19.47 -19.00
CA VAL A 316 -33.57 -18.55 -20.01
C VAL A 316 -33.71 -17.13 -19.46
N GLY A 317 -33.74 -16.13 -20.34
CA GLY A 317 -33.95 -14.74 -19.94
C GLY A 317 -32.71 -14.07 -19.32
N LEU A 318 -31.51 -14.55 -19.66
CA LEU A 318 -30.27 -14.00 -19.14
C LEU A 318 -30.01 -12.61 -19.76
N SER A 319 -29.51 -11.67 -18.96
CA SER A 319 -29.11 -10.35 -19.46
C SER A 319 -27.93 -10.45 -20.44
N GLU A 320 -27.51 -9.33 -21.03
CA GLU A 320 -26.35 -9.28 -21.94
C GLU A 320 -25.03 -9.71 -21.26
N ARG A 321 -24.96 -9.58 -19.93
CA ARG A 321 -23.74 -9.82 -19.13
C ARG A 321 -23.97 -10.85 -18.03
N PRO A 322 -24.34 -12.09 -18.36
CA PRO A 322 -24.53 -13.12 -17.35
C PRO A 322 -23.20 -13.46 -16.68
N THR A 323 -23.26 -13.87 -15.42
CA THR A 323 -22.09 -14.43 -14.72
C THR A 323 -22.07 -15.94 -14.89
N LEU A 324 -21.01 -16.45 -15.53
CA LEU A 324 -20.70 -17.87 -15.62
C LEU A 324 -19.88 -18.28 -14.40
N SER A 325 -20.19 -19.39 -13.74
CA SER A 325 -19.46 -19.81 -12.55
C SER A 325 -19.43 -21.32 -12.34
N ILE A 326 -18.36 -21.81 -11.73
CA ILE A 326 -18.18 -23.22 -11.35
C ILE A 326 -18.53 -23.43 -9.87
N ALA A 327 -18.93 -24.65 -9.51
CA ALA A 327 -19.45 -24.98 -8.19
C ALA A 327 -18.36 -25.08 -7.11
N SER A 328 -17.23 -25.70 -7.46
CA SER A 328 -16.14 -25.99 -6.53
C SER A 328 -14.83 -26.24 -7.26
N TYR A 329 -13.75 -26.23 -6.49
CA TYR A 329 -12.40 -26.59 -6.91
C TYR A 329 -11.86 -27.68 -5.97
N SER A 330 -11.13 -28.65 -6.52
CA SER A 330 -10.43 -29.68 -5.76
C SER A 330 -9.22 -30.18 -6.55
N SER A 331 -8.10 -30.45 -5.87
CA SER A 331 -6.89 -31.00 -6.46
C SER A 331 -6.48 -32.26 -5.70
N PRO A 332 -6.19 -33.39 -6.39
CA PRO A 332 -5.66 -34.59 -5.76
C PRO A 332 -4.32 -34.31 -5.03
N ALA A 333 -3.49 -33.42 -5.57
CA ALA A 333 -2.25 -32.98 -4.94
C ALA A 333 -2.48 -31.98 -3.78
N ASN A 334 -3.73 -31.65 -3.45
CA ASN A 334 -4.12 -30.64 -2.46
C ASN A 334 -3.51 -29.26 -2.72
N SER A 335 -3.28 -28.94 -4.00
CA SER A 335 -2.78 -27.64 -4.41
C SER A 335 -3.88 -26.58 -4.41
N PRO A 336 -3.59 -25.31 -4.05
CA PRO A 336 -4.54 -24.21 -4.20
C PRO A 336 -4.75 -23.85 -5.67
N GLN A 337 -5.95 -23.34 -5.97
CA GLN A 337 -6.28 -22.79 -7.28
C GLN A 337 -5.39 -21.57 -7.59
N ALA A 338 -4.81 -21.53 -8.78
CA ALA A 338 -4.07 -20.38 -9.31
C ALA A 338 -4.89 -19.55 -10.31
N ALA A 339 -5.70 -20.21 -11.13
CA ALA A 339 -6.46 -19.53 -12.16
C ALA A 339 -7.73 -20.27 -12.57
N VAL A 340 -8.59 -19.57 -13.31
CA VAL A 340 -9.76 -20.14 -14.01
C VAL A 340 -9.87 -19.54 -15.40
N ARG A 341 -10.38 -20.33 -16.34
CA ARG A 341 -10.63 -19.92 -17.73
C ARG A 341 -11.99 -20.40 -18.19
N PHE A 342 -12.71 -19.54 -18.91
CA PHE A 342 -14.03 -19.81 -19.46
C PHE A 342 -14.02 -19.67 -20.98
N GLN A 343 -14.79 -20.53 -21.65
CA GLN A 343 -15.06 -20.43 -23.08
C GLN A 343 -16.57 -20.44 -23.32
N LEU A 344 -17.00 -19.65 -24.30
CA LEU A 344 -18.38 -19.49 -24.72
C LEU A 344 -18.46 -19.69 -26.24
N ILE A 345 -19.50 -20.39 -26.69
CA ILE A 345 -19.85 -20.58 -28.09
C ILE A 345 -21.36 -20.35 -28.29
N THR A 346 -21.78 -20.09 -29.53
CA THR A 346 -23.20 -20.21 -29.90
C THR A 346 -23.65 -21.68 -29.82
N ALA A 347 -24.96 -21.92 -29.78
CA ALA A 347 -25.51 -23.29 -29.77
C ALA A 347 -25.07 -24.17 -30.96
N ALA A 348 -24.67 -23.56 -32.09
CA ALA A 348 -24.14 -24.26 -33.27
C ALA A 348 -22.61 -24.13 -33.44
N GLY A 349 -21.92 -23.56 -32.45
CA GLY A 349 -20.49 -23.27 -32.51
C GLY A 349 -19.58 -24.44 -32.13
N ASN A 350 -18.27 -24.18 -32.06
CA ASN A 350 -17.25 -25.16 -31.70
C ASN A 350 -16.22 -24.51 -30.75
N PHE A 351 -15.88 -25.18 -29.65
CA PHE A 351 -14.93 -24.66 -28.67
C PHE A 351 -13.46 -24.60 -29.15
N ASN A 352 -13.13 -25.16 -30.30
CA ASN A 352 -11.83 -24.94 -30.95
C ASN A 352 -11.73 -23.54 -31.59
N ALA A 353 -12.88 -22.88 -31.78
CA ALA A 353 -12.98 -21.50 -32.24
C ALA A 353 -14.09 -20.80 -31.41
N PRO A 354 -13.82 -20.51 -30.12
CA PRO A 354 -14.84 -20.00 -29.22
C PRO A 354 -15.33 -18.62 -29.69
N LEU A 355 -16.62 -18.34 -29.47
CA LEU A 355 -17.18 -17.00 -29.69
C LEU A 355 -16.49 -15.99 -28.76
N ALA A 356 -16.26 -16.40 -27.51
CA ALA A 356 -15.51 -15.63 -26.54
C ALA A 356 -14.77 -16.55 -25.57
N GLU A 357 -13.66 -16.04 -25.08
CA GLU A 357 -12.82 -16.70 -24.08
C GLU A 357 -12.39 -15.65 -23.06
N SER A 358 -12.44 -16.01 -21.78
CA SER A 358 -11.92 -15.14 -20.74
C SER A 358 -10.41 -15.02 -20.87
N ASP A 359 -9.86 -13.88 -20.44
CA ASP A 359 -8.45 -13.83 -20.04
C ASP A 359 -8.18 -14.86 -18.94
N LEU A 360 -6.90 -15.07 -18.61
CA LEU A 360 -6.52 -15.87 -17.46
C LEU A 360 -6.98 -15.15 -16.17
N LEU A 361 -8.05 -15.63 -15.55
CA LEU A 361 -8.62 -15.02 -14.36
C LEU A 361 -7.86 -15.52 -13.11
N PRO A 362 -7.66 -14.67 -12.10
CA PRO A 362 -7.05 -15.06 -10.82
C PRO A 362 -7.91 -16.11 -10.08
N PRO A 363 -7.44 -16.67 -8.94
CA PRO A 363 -8.20 -17.66 -8.19
C PRO A 363 -9.62 -17.16 -7.89
N GLY A 364 -10.61 -17.98 -8.22
CA GLY A 364 -12.00 -17.58 -8.26
C GLY A 364 -12.86 -18.57 -9.03
N LEU A 365 -14.18 -18.40 -8.91
CA LEU A 365 -15.13 -19.36 -9.46
C LEU A 365 -16.01 -18.78 -10.57
N ALA A 366 -15.80 -17.53 -11.00
CA ALA A 366 -16.76 -16.85 -11.88
C ALA A 366 -16.14 -15.89 -12.90
N TRP A 367 -16.87 -15.70 -14.00
CA TRP A 367 -16.59 -14.75 -15.07
C TRP A 367 -17.89 -14.05 -15.49
N SER A 368 -17.88 -12.71 -15.52
CA SER A 368 -18.98 -11.93 -16.08
C SER A 368 -18.71 -11.67 -17.56
N VAL A 369 -19.62 -12.10 -18.44
CA VAL A 369 -19.47 -11.96 -19.89
C VAL A 369 -19.52 -10.47 -20.27
N PRO A 370 -18.55 -9.95 -21.05
CA PRO A 370 -18.59 -8.57 -21.55
C PRO A 370 -19.80 -8.29 -22.46
N ALA A 371 -20.25 -7.02 -22.49
CA ALA A 371 -21.26 -6.58 -23.46
C ALA A 371 -20.79 -6.74 -24.92
N GLY A 372 -21.75 -6.84 -25.84
CA GLY A 372 -21.53 -6.94 -27.27
C GLY A 372 -21.08 -8.32 -27.76
N ILE A 373 -21.00 -9.32 -26.87
CA ILE A 373 -20.69 -10.71 -27.23
C ILE A 373 -21.95 -11.52 -27.48
N LEU A 374 -23.00 -11.26 -26.68
CA LEU A 374 -24.26 -11.97 -26.75
C LEU A 374 -25.26 -11.20 -27.60
N ASP A 375 -26.08 -11.94 -28.33
CA ASP A 375 -27.24 -11.45 -29.07
C ASP A 375 -28.51 -11.67 -28.24
N GLU A 376 -29.52 -10.85 -28.50
CA GLU A 376 -30.84 -10.94 -27.87
C GLU A 376 -31.58 -12.22 -28.32
N GLY A 377 -32.22 -12.92 -27.38
CA GLY A 377 -33.03 -14.11 -27.63
C GLY A 377 -32.27 -15.34 -28.16
N ALA A 378 -30.94 -15.37 -28.04
CA ALA A 378 -30.07 -16.40 -28.61
C ALA A 378 -29.60 -17.42 -27.56
N ALA A 379 -29.26 -18.63 -28.03
CA ALA A 379 -28.79 -19.74 -27.19
C ALA A 379 -27.26 -19.95 -27.30
N TYR A 380 -26.63 -20.19 -26.16
CA TYR A 380 -25.18 -20.34 -26.02
C TYR A 380 -24.82 -21.58 -25.21
N LEU A 381 -23.59 -22.07 -25.40
CA LEU A 381 -22.96 -23.11 -24.57
C LEU A 381 -21.66 -22.58 -24.00
N TRP A 382 -21.32 -22.97 -22.78
CA TRP A 382 -20.09 -22.57 -22.13
C TRP A 382 -19.43 -23.71 -21.35
N ARG A 383 -18.12 -23.61 -21.17
CA ARG A 383 -17.30 -24.53 -20.38
C ARG A 383 -16.19 -23.78 -19.65
N ALA A 384 -15.64 -24.39 -18.61
CA ALA A 384 -14.59 -23.81 -17.78
C ALA A 384 -13.51 -24.85 -17.47
N GLN A 385 -12.30 -24.39 -17.20
CA GLN A 385 -11.22 -25.19 -16.66
C GLN A 385 -10.47 -24.40 -15.59
N VAL A 386 -9.84 -25.08 -14.65
CA VAL A 386 -9.11 -24.48 -13.53
C VAL A 386 -7.65 -24.89 -13.58
N GLN A 387 -6.78 -23.98 -13.13
CA GLN A 387 -5.35 -24.22 -12.98
C GLN A 387 -4.99 -24.21 -11.49
N ASP A 388 -4.11 -25.11 -11.07
CA ASP A 388 -3.49 -25.06 -9.74
C ASP A 388 -2.20 -24.25 -9.69
N ALA A 389 -1.66 -24.07 -8.48
CA ALA A 389 -0.46 -23.28 -8.21
C ALA A 389 0.82 -23.85 -8.83
N GLU A 390 0.87 -25.15 -9.10
CA GLU A 390 1.99 -25.80 -9.80
C GLU A 390 1.82 -25.76 -11.32
N GLY A 391 0.69 -25.24 -11.81
CA GLY A 391 0.47 -24.88 -13.21
C GLY A 391 -0.26 -25.94 -14.03
N ALA A 392 -0.74 -27.04 -13.44
CA ALA A 392 -1.53 -28.05 -14.14
C ALA A 392 -2.97 -27.60 -14.33
N TRP A 393 -3.54 -27.95 -15.49
CA TRP A 393 -4.91 -27.62 -15.85
C TRP A 393 -5.82 -28.83 -15.66
N SER A 394 -7.03 -28.59 -15.17
CA SER A 394 -8.10 -29.58 -15.20
C SER A 394 -8.53 -29.88 -16.65
N PRO A 395 -9.19 -31.02 -16.90
CA PRO A 395 -10.04 -31.15 -18.06
C PRO A 395 -11.09 -30.02 -18.10
N TRP A 396 -11.55 -29.67 -19.31
CA TRP A 396 -12.68 -28.77 -19.48
C TRP A 396 -13.96 -29.35 -18.87
N SER A 397 -14.77 -28.54 -18.20
CA SER A 397 -16.08 -28.95 -17.70
C SER A 397 -17.01 -29.39 -18.83
N VAL A 398 -18.00 -30.20 -18.47
CA VAL A 398 -19.11 -30.54 -19.37
C VAL A 398 -19.84 -29.26 -19.77
N ALA A 399 -20.00 -29.04 -21.07
CA ALA A 399 -20.60 -27.82 -21.59
C ALA A 399 -22.04 -27.63 -21.06
N THR A 400 -22.37 -26.42 -20.65
CA THR A 400 -23.69 -26.04 -20.12
C THR A 400 -24.31 -24.95 -20.98
N GLY A 401 -25.62 -25.03 -21.24
CA GLY A 401 -26.33 -24.08 -22.11
C GLY A 401 -27.23 -23.09 -21.38
N PHE A 402 -27.43 -21.91 -21.97
CA PHE A 402 -28.41 -20.90 -21.55
C PHE A 402 -28.97 -20.11 -22.75
N THR A 403 -30.03 -19.34 -22.53
CA THR A 403 -30.66 -18.46 -23.52
C THR A 403 -30.81 -17.04 -22.97
N THR A 404 -30.44 -16.05 -23.76
CA THR A 404 -30.54 -14.62 -23.41
C THR A 404 -31.97 -14.10 -23.47
N ALA A 405 -32.21 -12.97 -22.80
CA ALA A 405 -33.48 -12.25 -22.84
C ALA A 405 -33.76 -11.72 -24.26
N ALA A 406 -35.05 -11.53 -24.57
CA ALA A 406 -35.49 -11.04 -25.88
C ALA A 406 -35.07 -9.59 -26.18
N ASP A 407 -34.80 -8.80 -25.15
CA ASP A 407 -34.31 -7.42 -25.25
C ASP A 407 -33.31 -7.14 -24.10
N PHE A 408 -32.22 -6.43 -24.39
CA PHE A 408 -31.23 -6.00 -23.39
C PHE A 408 -31.45 -4.55 -22.94
N ILE A 409 -32.31 -4.37 -21.92
CA ILE A 409 -32.64 -3.06 -21.36
C ILE A 409 -32.00 -2.89 -19.98
N TYR A 410 -31.02 -1.98 -19.86
CA TYR A 410 -30.31 -1.71 -18.61
C TYR A 410 -29.72 -0.29 -18.58
N VAL A 411 -29.41 0.21 -17.38
CA VAL A 411 -28.74 1.51 -17.22
C VAL A 411 -27.28 1.40 -17.66
N GLN A 412 -26.85 2.27 -18.58
CA GLN A 412 -25.48 2.27 -19.07
C GLN A 412 -24.50 2.69 -17.98
N THR A 413 -23.33 2.07 -17.99
CA THR A 413 -22.22 2.41 -17.09
C THR A 413 -21.77 3.85 -17.34
N PRO A 414 -21.66 4.70 -16.29
CA PRO A 414 -21.18 6.06 -16.48
C PRO A 414 -19.67 6.09 -16.79
N ALA A 415 -19.24 7.13 -17.51
CA ALA A 415 -17.83 7.47 -17.65
C ALA A 415 -17.43 8.49 -16.58
N ASN A 416 -16.23 8.34 -16.02
CA ASN A 416 -15.65 9.30 -15.07
C ASN A 416 -14.98 10.44 -15.86
N THR A 417 -15.41 11.69 -15.66
CA THR A 417 -14.95 12.84 -16.47
C THR A 417 -14.02 13.78 -15.71
N SER A 418 -14.15 13.91 -14.39
CA SER A 418 -13.25 14.71 -13.56
C SER A 418 -13.21 14.20 -12.11
N PRO A 419 -12.06 14.19 -11.42
CA PRO A 419 -10.71 14.45 -11.95
C PRO A 419 -10.35 13.51 -13.11
N ALA A 420 -9.65 14.04 -14.11
CA ALA A 420 -9.21 13.25 -15.25
C ALA A 420 -8.29 12.09 -14.79
N ASN A 421 -8.27 11.00 -15.55
CA ASN A 421 -7.43 9.87 -15.19
C ASN A 421 -5.95 10.27 -15.12
N ALA A 422 -5.31 9.92 -14.00
CA ALA A 422 -3.95 10.31 -13.64
C ALA A 422 -3.73 11.81 -13.37
N ALA A 423 -4.78 12.57 -13.05
CA ALA A 423 -4.63 13.95 -12.57
C ALA A 423 -3.79 13.98 -11.28
N THR A 424 -2.99 15.04 -11.14
CA THR A 424 -2.10 15.28 -10.00
C THR A 424 -2.48 16.60 -9.32
N GLU A 425 -1.89 16.87 -8.15
CA GLU A 425 -2.13 18.11 -7.39
C GLU A 425 -3.60 18.32 -6.99
N ILE A 426 -4.31 17.23 -6.73
CA ILE A 426 -5.72 17.28 -6.33
C ILE A 426 -5.85 17.75 -4.88
N ALA A 427 -6.69 18.76 -4.66
CA ALA A 427 -6.97 19.32 -3.34
C ALA A 427 -7.65 18.30 -2.40
N ALA A 428 -7.80 18.65 -1.12
CA ALA A 428 -8.37 17.75 -0.09
C ALA A 428 -9.85 17.36 -0.33
N GLN A 429 -10.59 18.15 -1.12
CA GLN A 429 -12.02 17.99 -1.39
C GLN A 429 -12.33 18.19 -2.89
N PRO A 430 -11.84 17.34 -3.80
CA PRO A 430 -12.16 17.45 -5.21
C PRO A 430 -13.66 17.23 -5.43
N THR A 431 -14.16 17.74 -6.56
CA THR A 431 -15.49 17.38 -7.05
C THR A 431 -15.33 16.30 -8.12
N LEU A 432 -16.00 15.17 -7.93
CA LEU A 432 -16.07 14.08 -8.90
C LEU A 432 -17.19 14.35 -9.89
N TYR A 433 -17.01 14.00 -11.16
CA TYR A 433 -17.98 14.19 -12.25
C TYR A 433 -18.12 12.93 -13.08
N THR A 434 -19.35 12.57 -13.46
CA THR A 434 -19.63 11.51 -14.43
C THR A 434 -20.17 12.07 -15.75
N SER A 435 -20.25 11.22 -16.77
CA SER A 435 -21.08 11.44 -17.95
C SER A 435 -22.57 11.54 -17.60
N ASP A 436 -23.37 11.95 -18.58
CA ASP A 436 -24.82 11.95 -18.48
C ASP A 436 -25.38 10.53 -18.27
N PHE A 437 -26.56 10.46 -17.66
CA PHE A 437 -27.30 9.22 -17.47
C PHE A 437 -27.86 8.73 -18.81
N ALA A 438 -27.66 7.44 -19.10
CA ALA A 438 -28.12 6.82 -20.32
C ALA A 438 -28.62 5.38 -20.08
N VAL A 439 -29.51 4.91 -20.94
CA VAL A 439 -30.12 3.57 -20.86
C VAL A 439 -29.94 2.89 -22.21
N ASN A 440 -29.50 1.64 -22.19
CA ASN A 440 -29.40 0.82 -23.39
C ASN A 440 -30.78 0.27 -23.77
N GLY A 441 -31.12 0.32 -25.06
CA GLY A 441 -32.35 -0.32 -25.58
C GLY A 441 -33.68 0.22 -25.04
N GLY A 442 -33.70 1.37 -24.36
CA GLY A 442 -34.91 1.88 -23.73
C GLY A 442 -34.73 3.22 -23.01
N ALA A 443 -35.61 3.48 -22.03
CA ALA A 443 -35.59 4.69 -21.20
C ALA A 443 -35.81 4.33 -19.72
N ASP A 444 -35.27 5.16 -18.83
CA ASP A 444 -35.48 5.16 -17.38
C ASP A 444 -35.18 6.58 -16.86
N THR A 445 -35.53 6.88 -15.61
CA THR A 445 -35.22 8.14 -14.93
C THR A 445 -34.05 7.94 -13.96
N HIS A 446 -33.05 8.82 -14.02
CA HIS A 446 -31.90 8.81 -13.12
C HIS A 446 -32.33 9.04 -11.66
N ALA A 447 -32.36 7.98 -10.86
CA ALA A 447 -32.79 8.00 -9.47
C ALA A 447 -31.67 8.48 -8.53
N ALA A 448 -30.48 7.90 -8.66
CA ALA A 448 -29.34 8.18 -7.78
C ALA A 448 -28.00 7.85 -8.45
N THR A 449 -26.90 8.28 -7.84
CA THR A 449 -25.54 7.81 -8.15
C THR A 449 -24.86 7.35 -6.87
N GLN A 450 -24.08 6.28 -6.95
CA GLN A 450 -23.21 5.86 -5.86
C GLN A 450 -21.76 6.09 -6.27
N TRP A 451 -20.98 6.68 -5.36
CA TRP A 451 -19.60 7.09 -5.55
C TRP A 451 -18.73 6.35 -4.53
N GLN A 452 -17.61 5.80 -4.99
CA GLN A 452 -16.64 5.15 -4.10
C GLN A 452 -15.22 5.62 -4.39
N ILE A 453 -14.44 5.81 -3.33
CA ILE A 453 -13.00 6.09 -3.39
C ILE A 453 -12.26 5.07 -2.54
N ARG A 454 -11.15 4.55 -3.04
CA ARG A 454 -10.17 3.77 -2.28
C ARG A 454 -8.77 4.35 -2.44
N ARG A 455 -7.89 4.06 -1.49
CA ARG A 455 -6.44 4.26 -1.68
C ARG A 455 -5.88 3.21 -2.63
N ALA A 456 -4.75 3.52 -3.26
CA ALA A 456 -4.02 2.56 -4.10
C ALA A 456 -3.75 1.21 -3.40
N THR A 457 -3.48 1.24 -2.09
CA THR A 457 -3.22 0.06 -1.25
C THR A 457 -4.48 -0.62 -0.70
N GLY A 458 -5.66 -0.01 -0.88
CA GLY A 458 -6.94 -0.51 -0.35
C GLY A 458 -7.80 -1.22 -1.39
N THR A 459 -8.96 -1.72 -0.95
CA THR A 459 -9.98 -2.36 -1.79
C THR A 459 -11.33 -1.66 -1.64
N TYR A 460 -12.28 -1.92 -2.53
CA TYR A 460 -13.65 -1.39 -2.41
C TYR A 460 -14.53 -2.16 -1.41
N ALA A 461 -14.03 -3.22 -0.79
CA ALA A 461 -14.70 -3.84 0.35
C ALA A 461 -14.58 -2.99 1.63
N ALA A 462 -13.54 -2.14 1.69
CA ALA A 462 -13.32 -1.15 2.74
C ALA A 462 -12.85 0.17 2.09
N PRO A 463 -13.74 0.88 1.36
CA PRO A 463 -13.36 2.10 0.67
C PRO A 463 -13.03 3.20 1.69
N VAL A 464 -12.19 4.15 1.28
CA VAL A 464 -11.97 5.39 2.05
C VAL A 464 -13.25 6.20 2.14
N TRP A 465 -14.05 6.14 1.08
CA TRP A 465 -15.34 6.80 1.03
C TRP A 465 -16.33 6.02 0.17
N ASP A 466 -17.56 5.93 0.65
CA ASP A 466 -18.73 5.46 -0.09
C ASP A 466 -19.88 6.43 0.20
N SER A 467 -20.46 7.02 -0.84
CA SER A 467 -21.61 7.91 -0.68
C SER A 467 -22.90 7.19 -0.29
N GLY A 468 -22.96 5.86 -0.49
CA GLY A 468 -24.23 5.15 -0.58
C GLY A 468 -25.06 5.65 -1.77
N GLU A 469 -26.38 5.44 -1.71
CA GLU A 469 -27.29 5.99 -2.72
C GLU A 469 -27.46 7.50 -2.56
N ASP A 470 -26.82 8.27 -3.45
CA ASP A 470 -26.96 9.73 -3.48
C ASP A 470 -28.00 10.16 -4.53
N ALA A 471 -29.20 10.50 -4.05
CA ALA A 471 -30.31 10.97 -4.89
C ALA A 471 -30.24 12.47 -5.22
N VAL A 472 -29.32 13.21 -4.60
CA VAL A 472 -29.16 14.67 -4.77
C VAL A 472 -28.05 14.96 -5.78
N ASN A 473 -26.86 14.40 -5.54
CA ASN A 473 -25.64 14.61 -6.32
C ASN A 473 -25.52 13.57 -7.43
N LYS A 474 -26.32 13.74 -8.49
CA LYS A 474 -26.47 12.72 -9.54
C LYS A 474 -25.32 12.67 -10.55
N LEU A 475 -24.80 13.81 -10.98
CA LEU A 475 -23.75 13.89 -12.01
C LEU A 475 -22.42 14.42 -11.48
N GLN A 476 -22.42 15.05 -10.32
CA GLN A 476 -21.21 15.53 -9.65
C GLN A 476 -21.38 15.45 -8.14
N VAL A 477 -20.31 15.19 -7.39
CA VAL A 477 -20.30 15.21 -5.92
C VAL A 477 -18.97 15.75 -5.39
N GLN A 478 -19.03 16.61 -4.37
CA GLN A 478 -17.81 17.05 -3.66
C GLN A 478 -17.41 16.01 -2.62
N VAL A 479 -16.14 15.59 -2.64
CA VAL A 479 -15.61 14.66 -1.64
C VAL A 479 -15.64 15.33 -0.25
N PRO A 480 -16.17 14.65 0.79
CA PRO A 480 -16.19 15.20 2.14
C PRO A 480 -14.80 15.51 2.71
N ALA A 481 -14.72 16.51 3.59
CA ALA A 481 -13.48 16.93 4.22
C ALA A 481 -12.87 15.82 5.09
N GLY A 482 -11.53 15.75 5.13
CA GLY A 482 -10.78 14.85 6.01
C GLY A 482 -10.64 13.40 5.54
N LEU A 483 -11.15 13.05 4.35
CA LEU A 483 -11.05 11.69 3.80
C LEU A 483 -9.75 11.44 3.02
N LEU A 484 -9.32 12.44 2.26
CA LEU A 484 -8.09 12.39 1.49
C LEU A 484 -6.91 12.82 2.36
N LEU A 485 -5.73 12.29 2.04
CA LEU A 485 -4.46 12.62 2.69
C LEU A 485 -3.57 13.38 1.72
N GLU A 486 -2.77 14.29 2.23
CA GLU A 486 -1.70 14.97 1.50
C GLU A 486 -0.51 14.01 1.21
N GLY A 487 0.61 14.55 0.73
CA GLY A 487 1.82 13.78 0.43
C GLY A 487 1.77 12.99 -0.88
N GLN A 488 1.13 13.54 -1.92
CA GLN A 488 1.03 12.90 -3.24
C GLN A 488 0.38 11.50 -3.20
N THR A 489 -0.53 11.29 -2.25
CA THR A 489 -1.19 10.00 -2.05
C THR A 489 -2.08 9.67 -3.25
N VAL A 490 -1.94 8.45 -3.78
CA VAL A 490 -2.72 7.97 -4.94
C VAL A 490 -4.05 7.36 -4.50
N TYR A 491 -5.12 7.85 -5.10
CA TYR A 491 -6.48 7.37 -4.93
C TYR A 491 -7.05 6.88 -6.25
N TYR A 492 -7.98 5.94 -6.12
CA TYR A 492 -8.80 5.45 -7.21
C TYR A 492 -10.27 5.65 -6.87
N TRP A 493 -11.08 5.96 -7.87
CA TRP A 493 -12.49 6.17 -7.69
C TRP A 493 -13.31 5.57 -8.83
N ARG A 494 -14.57 5.26 -8.50
CA ARG A 494 -15.57 4.73 -9.43
C ARG A 494 -16.97 5.21 -9.03
N ALA A 495 -17.88 5.21 -9.99
CA ALA A 495 -19.27 5.58 -9.80
C ALA A 495 -20.19 4.61 -10.55
N ARG A 496 -21.45 4.49 -10.11
CA ARG A 496 -22.50 3.81 -10.85
C ARG A 496 -23.81 4.57 -10.75
N HIS A 497 -24.56 4.60 -11.85
CA HIS A 497 -25.86 5.27 -11.91
C HIS A 497 -26.97 4.29 -11.54
N LYS A 498 -28.05 4.79 -10.95
CA LYS A 498 -29.25 4.02 -10.65
C LYS A 498 -30.44 4.61 -11.40
N GLY A 499 -31.10 3.77 -12.19
CA GLY A 499 -32.41 4.04 -12.77
C GLY A 499 -33.54 3.72 -11.78
N THR A 500 -34.69 4.34 -11.98
CA THR A 500 -35.85 4.17 -11.08
C THR A 500 -36.44 2.77 -11.21
N GLU A 501 -36.50 2.24 -12.44
CA GLU A 501 -37.09 0.93 -12.73
C GLU A 501 -36.03 -0.16 -12.94
N LYS A 502 -34.91 0.17 -13.58
CA LYS A 502 -33.88 -0.79 -14.00
C LYS A 502 -32.79 -1.02 -12.96
N GLY A 503 -32.78 -0.25 -11.87
CA GLY A 503 -31.80 -0.37 -10.80
C GLY A 503 -30.42 0.15 -11.21
N PHE A 504 -29.37 -0.41 -10.60
CA PHE A 504 -28.01 0.07 -10.80
C PHE A 504 -27.40 -0.40 -12.12
N SER A 505 -26.62 0.49 -12.75
CA SER A 505 -25.61 0.12 -13.74
C SER A 505 -24.47 -0.65 -13.09
N GLU A 506 -23.64 -1.26 -13.94
CA GLU A 506 -22.29 -1.64 -13.54
C GLU A 506 -21.47 -0.42 -13.10
N TRP A 507 -20.43 -0.68 -12.30
CA TRP A 507 -19.45 0.34 -11.91
C TRP A 507 -18.66 0.87 -13.11
N SER A 508 -18.38 2.16 -13.10
CA SER A 508 -17.49 2.80 -14.07
C SER A 508 -16.08 2.20 -14.03
N VAL A 509 -15.38 2.33 -15.16
CA VAL A 509 -13.95 2.04 -15.22
C VAL A 509 -13.26 2.92 -14.19
N GLU A 510 -12.42 2.29 -13.38
CA GLU A 510 -11.73 2.96 -12.30
C GLU A 510 -10.84 4.09 -12.83
N THR A 511 -10.87 5.24 -12.16
CA THR A 511 -10.07 6.42 -12.50
C THR A 511 -9.17 6.77 -11.34
N ARG A 512 -7.90 7.12 -11.63
CA ARG A 512 -6.91 7.45 -10.60
C ARG A 512 -6.59 8.94 -10.53
N PHE A 513 -6.21 9.43 -9.36
CA PHE A 513 -5.60 10.75 -9.17
C PHE A 513 -4.62 10.75 -7.98
N SER A 514 -3.72 11.73 -7.90
CA SER A 514 -2.88 11.99 -6.72
C SER A 514 -3.19 13.33 -6.07
N THR A 515 -3.18 13.36 -4.74
CA THR A 515 -3.40 14.57 -3.95
C THR A 515 -2.20 15.52 -4.01
N LYS A 516 -2.36 16.76 -3.55
CA LYS A 516 -1.25 17.70 -3.35
C LYS A 516 -0.24 17.17 -2.32
N GLU A 517 0.99 17.63 -2.41
CA GLU A 517 2.05 17.36 -1.42
C GLU A 517 1.63 17.82 -0.01
N LEU A 518 0.99 18.99 0.09
CA LEU A 518 0.45 19.55 1.34
C LEU A 518 -0.93 20.17 1.09
N PHE A 519 -1.86 20.04 2.04
CA PHE A 519 -3.15 20.72 2.03
C PHE A 519 -3.08 22.08 2.74
N ALA A 520 -2.15 22.92 2.29
CA ALA A 520 -2.00 24.28 2.79
C ALA A 520 -3.23 25.16 2.47
N LEU A 521 -3.61 26.02 3.41
CA LEU A 521 -4.63 27.03 3.24
C LEU A 521 -4.00 28.33 2.74
N VAL A 522 -4.22 28.60 1.47
CA VAL A 522 -3.75 29.81 0.79
C VAL A 522 -4.90 30.78 0.56
N VAL A 523 -4.66 32.04 0.87
CA VAL A 523 -5.51 33.17 0.46
C VAL A 523 -4.65 34.35 0.07
N GLY A 524 -5.04 35.03 -1.00
CA GLY A 524 -4.39 36.28 -1.39
C GLY A 524 -5.36 37.38 -1.78
N LEU A 525 -4.79 38.53 -2.11
CA LEU A 525 -5.49 39.69 -2.63
C LEU A 525 -4.79 40.22 -3.89
N ALA A 526 -5.54 40.34 -4.97
CA ALA A 526 -5.09 40.86 -6.24
C ALA A 526 -5.48 42.33 -6.39
N LEU A 527 -4.54 43.16 -6.86
CA LEU A 527 -4.84 44.53 -7.32
C LEU A 527 -5.47 44.47 -8.71
N VAL A 528 -6.80 44.58 -8.76
CA VAL A 528 -7.58 44.51 -10.00
C VAL A 528 -7.39 45.77 -10.84
N ASN A 529 -7.49 46.96 -10.25
CA ASN A 529 -7.24 48.23 -10.93
C ASN A 529 -6.52 49.21 -10.00
N SER A 530 -5.53 49.92 -10.52
CA SER A 530 -4.88 51.05 -9.82
C SER A 530 -5.68 52.35 -9.96
N GLY A 531 -5.38 53.33 -9.13
CA GLY A 531 -6.07 54.63 -9.11
C GLY A 531 -7.42 54.59 -8.38
N GLY A 532 -8.19 55.68 -8.47
CA GLY A 532 -9.47 55.83 -7.76
C GLY A 532 -9.34 56.14 -6.28
N GLY A 533 -8.15 56.52 -5.80
CA GLY A 533 -7.84 56.75 -4.38
C GLY A 533 -7.40 55.49 -3.65
N ALA A 534 -8.17 54.41 -3.78
CA ALA A 534 -7.99 53.18 -3.02
C ALA A 534 -7.76 51.91 -3.88
N GLY A 535 -7.73 52.05 -5.21
CA GLY A 535 -7.69 50.89 -6.10
C GLY A 535 -8.96 50.03 -6.06
N VAL A 536 -8.97 49.00 -6.88
CA VAL A 536 -9.99 47.93 -6.85
C VAL A 536 -9.27 46.62 -6.60
N TRP A 537 -9.81 45.81 -5.68
CA TRP A 537 -9.14 44.61 -5.17
C TRP A 537 -10.08 43.40 -5.24
N ALA A 538 -9.52 42.20 -5.35
CA ALA A 538 -10.27 40.94 -5.31
C ALA A 538 -9.47 39.86 -4.58
N ARG A 539 -10.14 39.09 -3.72
CA ARG A 539 -9.53 37.94 -3.06
C ARG A 539 -9.32 36.81 -4.05
N VAL A 540 -8.20 36.12 -3.91
CA VAL A 540 -7.78 35.04 -4.81
C VAL A 540 -7.31 33.79 -4.06
N ASP A 541 -7.40 32.63 -4.72
CA ASP A 541 -6.71 31.41 -4.31
C ASP A 541 -5.24 31.40 -4.77
N ASP A 542 -4.50 30.32 -4.48
CA ASP A 542 -3.08 30.19 -4.83
C ASP A 542 -2.78 30.33 -6.33
N ASP A 543 -3.76 29.98 -7.16
CA ASP A 543 -3.65 30.01 -8.62
C ASP A 543 -4.04 31.38 -9.20
N GLY A 544 -4.46 32.34 -8.36
CA GLY A 544 -4.87 33.67 -8.79
C GLY A 544 -6.31 33.75 -9.28
N ASN A 545 -7.13 32.71 -9.04
CA ASN A 545 -8.55 32.72 -9.38
C ASN A 545 -9.37 33.40 -8.29
N ASN A 546 -10.53 33.94 -8.63
CA ASN A 546 -11.39 34.61 -7.66
C ASN A 546 -11.81 33.66 -6.56
N ARG A 547 -11.65 34.11 -5.32
CA ARG A 547 -12.01 33.35 -4.13
C ARG A 547 -13.04 34.10 -3.31
N ALA A 548 -14.19 33.47 -3.09
CA ALA A 548 -15.09 33.88 -2.03
C ALA A 548 -14.45 33.54 -0.67
N ALA A 549 -14.22 34.55 0.14
CA ALA A 549 -13.71 34.41 1.51
C ALA A 549 -14.45 35.44 2.37
N ASP A 550 -15.31 34.99 3.26
CA ASP A 550 -16.09 35.84 4.17
C ASP A 550 -15.47 35.84 5.57
N ALA A 551 -16.15 36.46 6.54
CA ALA A 551 -15.70 36.47 7.92
C ALA A 551 -15.54 35.05 8.51
N SER A 552 -16.39 34.10 8.12
CA SER A 552 -16.29 32.70 8.57
C SER A 552 -15.02 32.05 8.08
N TYR A 553 -14.64 32.28 6.81
CA TYR A 553 -13.39 31.79 6.25
C TYR A 553 -12.18 32.26 7.06
N PHE A 554 -12.05 33.58 7.30
CA PHE A 554 -10.92 34.11 8.06
C PHE A 554 -10.91 33.66 9.52
N ASN A 555 -12.08 33.52 10.15
CA ASN A 555 -12.16 33.02 11.53
C ASN A 555 -11.76 31.55 11.69
N ASN A 556 -11.82 30.76 10.61
CA ASN A 556 -11.38 29.36 10.60
C ASN A 556 -10.00 29.16 9.98
N HIS A 557 -9.42 30.18 9.35
CA HIS A 557 -8.09 30.11 8.76
C HIS A 557 -7.01 30.09 9.89
N PRO A 558 -6.10 29.11 9.94
CA PRO A 558 -5.18 28.91 11.07
C PRO A 558 -4.37 30.16 11.47
N VAL A 559 -3.79 30.86 10.50
CA VAL A 559 -3.05 32.12 10.73
C VAL A 559 -3.93 33.19 11.39
N TYR A 560 -5.11 33.48 10.83
CA TYR A 560 -6.00 34.54 11.33
C TYR A 560 -6.72 34.16 12.63
N ALA A 561 -7.13 32.90 12.77
CA ALA A 561 -7.73 32.35 13.98
C ALA A 561 -6.75 32.32 15.15
N GLY A 562 -5.45 32.14 14.87
CA GLY A 562 -4.39 32.18 15.87
C GLY A 562 -4.04 33.58 16.39
N ILE A 563 -4.55 34.64 15.74
CA ILE A 563 -4.38 36.02 16.23
C ILE A 563 -5.26 36.23 17.46
N THR A 564 -4.61 36.32 18.63
CA THR A 564 -5.30 36.25 19.92
C THR A 564 -4.73 37.26 20.91
N ASP A 565 -5.60 37.85 21.73
CA ASP A 565 -5.20 38.72 22.83
C ASP A 565 -4.52 37.90 23.94
N VAL A 566 -3.41 38.41 24.47
CA VAL A 566 -2.68 37.81 25.59
C VAL A 566 -2.21 38.90 26.56
N THR A 567 -1.89 38.51 27.80
CA THR A 567 -1.23 39.40 28.77
C THR A 567 0.17 38.87 29.09
N ILE A 568 1.20 39.70 28.87
CA ILE A 568 2.60 39.35 29.12
C ILE A 568 3.24 40.50 29.92
N ASP A 569 3.86 40.19 31.06
CA ASP A 569 4.47 41.21 31.96
C ASP A 569 3.49 42.35 32.33
N GLY A 570 2.22 42.00 32.55
CA GLY A 570 1.15 42.97 32.82
C GLY A 570 0.74 43.85 31.64
N GLN A 571 1.30 43.62 30.44
CA GLN A 571 0.98 44.37 29.22
C GLN A 571 -0.07 43.64 28.39
N ALA A 572 -1.02 44.38 27.83
CA ALA A 572 -1.97 43.86 26.86
C ALA A 572 -1.29 43.71 25.49
N MET A 573 -1.15 42.48 25.02
CA MET A 573 -0.47 42.14 23.77
C MET A 573 -1.41 41.31 22.86
N VAL A 574 -1.03 41.18 21.60
CA VAL A 574 -1.70 40.36 20.59
C VAL A 574 -0.65 39.43 20.00
N LYS A 575 -0.92 38.13 20.01
CA LYS A 575 -0.09 37.10 19.37
C LYS A 575 -0.32 37.14 17.86
N ILE A 576 0.75 37.19 17.08
CA ILE A 576 0.71 37.09 15.62
C ILE A 576 1.41 35.79 15.21
N PRO A 577 0.67 34.77 14.72
CA PRO A 577 1.26 33.51 14.26
C PRO A 577 2.14 33.70 13.02
N ALA A 578 3.16 32.85 12.89
CA ALA A 578 3.97 32.75 11.68
C ALA A 578 3.12 32.40 10.46
N PHE A 579 3.48 32.97 9.32
CA PHE A 579 2.90 32.64 8.02
C PHE A 579 3.95 32.79 6.92
N TYR A 580 3.74 32.07 5.83
CA TYR A 580 4.54 32.19 4.62
C TYR A 580 3.84 33.09 3.63
N TYR A 581 4.57 33.89 2.88
CA TYR A 581 3.98 34.83 1.93
C TYR A 581 4.62 34.74 0.55
N LYS A 582 3.86 35.17 -0.46
CA LYS A 582 4.29 35.28 -1.86
C LYS A 582 3.71 36.57 -2.42
N VAL A 583 4.56 37.38 -3.06
CA VAL A 583 4.16 38.59 -3.79
C VAL A 583 4.65 38.46 -5.22
N ALA A 584 3.70 38.27 -6.15
CA ALA A 584 3.98 38.03 -7.56
C ALA A 584 2.77 38.40 -8.43
N ASP A 585 2.94 38.44 -9.73
CA ASP A 585 1.83 38.60 -10.67
C ASP A 585 1.08 37.25 -10.81
N ALA A 586 -0.24 37.31 -10.93
CA ALA A 586 -1.05 36.11 -11.06
C ALA A 586 -0.76 35.36 -12.38
N PRO A 587 -0.81 34.01 -12.36
CA PRO A 587 -0.58 33.18 -13.54
C PRO A 587 -1.43 33.59 -14.75
N ILE A 588 -0.87 33.43 -15.96
CA ILE A 588 -1.52 33.87 -17.21
C ILE A 588 -2.88 33.21 -17.50
N ASN A 589 -3.14 32.04 -16.89
CA ASN A 589 -4.38 31.26 -17.07
C ASN A 589 -5.36 31.41 -15.90
N SER A 590 -5.24 32.48 -15.10
CA SER A 590 -6.09 32.72 -13.92
C SER A 590 -7.10 33.85 -14.14
N ASP A 591 -8.13 33.94 -13.31
CA ASP A 591 -9.08 35.07 -13.33
C ASP A 591 -8.41 36.45 -13.20
N ARG A 592 -7.24 36.50 -12.55
CA ARG A 592 -6.47 37.73 -12.29
C ARG A 592 -5.15 37.79 -13.04
N ALA A 593 -5.03 37.08 -14.16
CA ALA A 593 -3.83 37.01 -14.99
C ALA A 593 -3.07 38.34 -15.11
N GLY A 594 -1.78 38.31 -14.76
CA GLY A 594 -0.87 39.46 -14.86
C GLY A 594 -1.08 40.56 -13.81
N ARG A 595 -2.01 40.40 -12.86
CA ARG A 595 -2.23 41.35 -11.77
C ARG A 595 -1.36 41.01 -10.56
N ARG A 596 -0.77 42.04 -9.94
CA ARG A 596 0.02 41.88 -8.71
C ARG A 596 -0.86 41.39 -7.57
N CYS A 597 -0.41 40.33 -6.91
CA CYS A 597 -1.11 39.70 -5.80
C CYS A 597 -0.20 39.55 -4.58
N TRP A 598 -0.82 39.57 -3.41
CA TRP A 598 -0.22 39.28 -2.12
C TRP A 598 -0.91 38.05 -1.56
N TRP A 599 -0.18 36.94 -1.42
CA TRP A 599 -0.69 35.70 -0.84
C TRP A 599 -0.04 35.41 0.50
N ILE A 600 -0.81 34.77 1.37
CA ILE A 600 -0.29 34.09 2.55
C ILE A 600 -0.67 32.61 2.50
N SER A 601 0.18 31.79 3.11
CA SER A 601 -0.01 30.37 3.35
C SER A 601 0.25 30.09 4.83
N ASP A 602 -0.57 29.24 5.42
CA ASP A 602 -0.36 28.74 6.79
C ASP A 602 0.79 27.71 6.88
N GLN A 603 1.20 27.14 5.75
CA GLN A 603 2.26 26.12 5.64
C GLN A 603 3.33 26.51 4.59
N PRO A 604 4.56 25.96 4.67
CA PRO A 604 5.57 26.18 3.64
C PRO A 604 5.13 25.58 2.30
N LEU A 605 5.21 26.38 1.23
CA LEU A 605 4.87 25.98 -0.14
C LEU A 605 5.93 26.46 -1.14
N PRO A 606 6.09 25.79 -2.29
CA PRO A 606 6.96 26.29 -3.36
C PRO A 606 6.64 27.74 -3.75
N GLY A 607 7.65 28.60 -3.75
CA GLY A 607 7.52 30.02 -4.08
C GLY A 607 6.99 30.91 -2.94
N TYR A 608 6.64 30.34 -1.80
CA TYR A 608 6.34 31.07 -0.56
C TYR A 608 7.56 31.08 0.36
N VAL A 609 7.77 32.20 1.06
CA VAL A 609 8.88 32.34 2.03
C VAL A 609 8.34 32.81 3.38
N LEU A 610 8.99 32.40 4.48
CA LEU A 610 8.62 32.85 5.82
C LEU A 610 8.82 34.36 5.93
N HIS A 611 7.83 35.09 6.45
CA HIS A 611 7.94 36.55 6.58
C HIS A 611 9.10 36.93 7.54
N PRO A 612 9.94 37.94 7.23
CA PRO A 612 11.09 38.32 8.07
C PRO A 612 10.76 38.72 9.52
N ALA A 613 9.48 38.95 9.83
CA ALA A 613 9.00 39.20 11.18
C ALA A 613 9.11 37.98 12.10
N PHE A 614 9.30 36.80 11.51
CA PHE A 614 9.34 35.50 12.18
C PHE A 614 10.74 34.88 12.15
N TYR A 615 11.78 35.72 12.17
CA TYR A 615 13.16 35.31 12.47
C TYR A 615 13.68 36.04 13.70
N ASP A 616 14.37 35.30 14.56
CA ASP A 616 15.16 35.83 15.67
C ASP A 616 16.56 35.21 15.60
N ALA A 617 17.59 36.03 15.40
CA ALA A 617 18.98 35.56 15.27
C ALA A 617 19.18 34.37 14.30
N ASN A 618 18.56 34.44 13.13
CA ASN A 618 18.53 33.47 12.03
C ASN A 618 17.70 32.20 12.30
N GLU A 619 17.00 32.13 13.43
CA GLU A 619 16.10 31.03 13.76
C GLU A 619 14.63 31.40 13.50
N PRO A 620 13.87 30.56 12.78
CA PRO A 620 12.44 30.73 12.63
C PRO A 620 11.71 30.69 13.99
N ILE A 621 10.84 31.67 14.22
CA ILE A 621 9.97 31.69 15.41
C ILE A 621 8.50 31.44 15.01
N PRO A 622 7.72 30.73 15.84
CA PRO A 622 6.34 30.36 15.49
C PRO A 622 5.34 31.53 15.60
N HIS A 623 5.72 32.62 16.26
CA HIS A 623 4.90 33.81 16.44
C HIS A 623 5.75 34.95 17.02
N PHE A 624 5.23 36.18 16.95
CA PHE A 624 5.66 37.29 17.81
C PHE A 624 4.46 37.88 18.53
N TYR A 625 4.71 38.78 19.49
CA TYR A 625 3.67 39.53 20.18
C TYR A 625 3.80 41.02 19.90
N VAL A 626 2.69 41.69 19.67
CA VAL A 626 2.62 43.14 19.47
C VAL A 626 1.68 43.76 20.51
N GLY A 627 1.99 44.96 20.99
CA GLY A 627 1.14 45.67 21.94
C GLY A 627 -0.27 45.85 21.40
N LYS A 628 -1.28 45.49 22.17
CA LYS A 628 -2.69 45.68 21.82
C LYS A 628 -3.00 47.15 21.61
N TYR A 629 -2.48 48.00 22.49
CA TYR A 629 -2.62 49.44 22.43
C TYR A 629 -1.33 50.10 21.94
N ALA A 630 -1.45 51.31 21.38
CA ALA A 630 -0.30 52.20 21.19
C ALA A 630 0.47 52.34 22.51
N ALA A 631 1.78 52.58 22.41
CA ALA A 631 2.67 52.59 23.56
C ALA A 631 2.18 53.56 24.65
N THR A 632 2.31 53.14 25.89
CA THR A 632 1.99 53.91 27.10
C THR A 632 3.23 53.98 28.00
N THR A 633 3.17 54.78 29.06
CA THR A 633 4.24 54.82 30.06
C THR A 633 3.92 53.87 31.20
N ASP A 634 4.87 52.99 31.54
CA ASP A 634 4.79 52.09 32.68
C ASP A 634 6.05 52.27 33.55
N GLY A 635 6.02 53.24 34.46
CA GLY A 635 7.22 53.68 35.17
C GLY A 635 8.32 54.13 34.20
N SER A 636 9.49 53.49 34.27
CA SER A 636 10.61 53.72 33.35
C SER A 636 10.60 52.82 32.10
N LYS A 637 9.55 52.00 31.92
CA LYS A 637 9.39 51.02 30.84
C LYS A 637 8.34 51.47 29.82
N LEU A 638 8.45 50.98 28.59
CA LEU A 638 7.45 51.21 27.53
C LEU A 638 6.30 50.21 27.71
N GLY A 639 5.06 50.65 27.88
CA GLY A 639 3.92 49.75 28.13
C GLY A 639 2.94 49.62 26.97
N SER A 640 2.01 48.67 27.07
CA SER A 640 0.81 48.59 26.25
C SER A 640 -0.41 48.34 27.14
N ALA A 641 -1.17 49.40 27.39
CA ALA A 641 -2.31 49.39 28.29
C ALA A 641 -3.36 50.43 27.84
N ALA A 642 -4.57 50.32 28.39
CA ALA A 642 -5.58 51.36 28.29
C ALA A 642 -5.12 52.60 29.09
N GLY A 643 -5.00 53.75 28.43
CA GLY A 643 -4.56 54.98 29.10
C GLY A 643 -4.05 56.04 28.13
N THR A 644 -3.30 57.01 28.65
CA THR A 644 -2.73 58.08 27.82
C THR A 644 -1.62 57.53 26.92
N PRO A 645 -1.72 57.71 25.59
CA PRO A 645 -0.66 57.28 24.69
C PRO A 645 0.63 58.05 24.98
N ARG A 646 1.75 57.39 24.75
CA ARG A 646 3.07 57.98 24.88
C ARG A 646 3.33 58.91 23.69
N GLY A 647 2.99 60.18 23.85
CA GLY A 647 3.39 61.28 22.96
C GLY A 647 4.71 61.92 23.39
N SER A 648 5.17 62.93 22.65
CA SER A 648 6.31 63.79 22.99
C SER A 648 7.58 63.00 23.31
N THR A 649 7.92 62.05 22.44
CA THR A 649 9.01 61.11 22.66
C THR A 649 10.14 61.23 21.62
N HIS A 650 11.23 60.52 21.86
CA HIS A 650 12.41 60.43 20.99
C HIS A 650 12.71 58.97 20.65
N PHE A 651 13.39 58.73 19.54
CA PHE A 651 13.58 57.36 19.03
C PHE A 651 14.46 56.50 19.96
N THR A 652 15.63 57.00 20.34
CA THR A 652 16.56 56.26 21.20
C THR A 652 15.98 55.96 22.60
N PRO A 653 15.31 56.90 23.29
CA PRO A 653 14.60 56.60 24.53
C PRO A 653 13.47 55.57 24.39
N LEU A 654 12.69 55.58 23.31
CA LEU A 654 11.66 54.54 23.09
C LEU A 654 12.25 53.14 23.08
N LYS A 655 13.37 52.97 22.36
CA LYS A 655 14.12 51.70 22.32
C LYS A 655 14.61 51.30 23.70
N ALA A 656 15.24 52.23 24.43
CA ALA A 656 15.74 51.98 25.78
C ALA A 656 14.63 51.61 26.77
N MET A 657 13.45 52.23 26.66
CA MET A 657 12.31 51.93 27.52
C MET A 657 11.67 50.57 27.21
N ALA A 658 11.69 50.12 25.96
CA ALA A 658 11.26 48.78 25.60
C ALA A 658 12.26 47.74 26.13
N THR A 659 13.57 47.94 25.93
CA THR A 659 14.60 47.01 26.43
C THR A 659 14.71 47.00 27.94
N ALA A 660 14.35 48.08 28.64
CA ALA A 660 14.28 48.12 30.10
C ALA A 660 13.26 47.12 30.70
N ARG A 661 12.40 46.51 29.89
CA ARG A 661 11.55 45.39 30.32
C ARG A 661 12.32 44.07 30.47
N ASN A 662 13.44 43.91 29.76
CA ASN A 662 14.17 42.65 29.69
C ASN A 662 15.09 42.46 30.91
N VAL A 663 14.49 42.45 32.10
CA VAL A 663 15.17 42.32 33.39
C VAL A 663 14.38 41.40 34.31
N GLY A 664 15.06 40.74 35.26
CA GLY A 664 14.39 39.93 36.27
C GLY A 664 13.69 38.67 35.74
N GLY A 665 14.24 38.04 34.69
CA GLY A 665 13.69 36.82 34.08
C GLY A 665 12.67 37.05 32.97
N VAL A 666 12.41 38.31 32.62
CA VAL A 666 11.64 38.71 31.43
C VAL A 666 12.62 39.04 30.30
N GLU A 667 12.37 38.58 29.09
CA GLU A 667 13.24 38.77 27.92
C GLU A 667 12.43 39.05 26.64
N GLY A 668 13.11 39.47 25.56
CA GLY A 668 12.55 39.60 24.20
C GLY A 668 11.68 40.82 23.91
N PHE A 669 11.42 41.71 24.89
CA PHE A 669 10.71 42.97 24.62
C PHE A 669 11.56 43.95 23.82
N MET A 670 10.93 44.59 22.83
CA MET A 670 11.57 45.54 21.93
C MET A 670 10.58 46.60 21.45
N LEU A 671 11.10 47.66 20.83
CA LEU A 671 10.28 48.52 19.99
C LEU A 671 9.84 47.71 18.77
N TRP A 672 8.57 47.77 18.39
CA TRP A 672 8.12 46.98 17.24
C TRP A 672 8.89 47.36 15.95
N SER A 673 9.16 46.36 15.12
CA SER A 673 9.97 46.52 13.92
C SER A 673 9.12 46.81 12.68
N VAL A 674 9.76 47.33 11.63
CA VAL A 674 9.14 47.48 10.32
C VAL A 674 8.61 46.14 9.78
N TYR A 675 9.29 45.03 10.04
CA TYR A 675 8.84 43.71 9.59
C TYR A 675 7.61 43.22 10.36
N GLN A 676 7.54 43.44 11.67
CA GLN A 676 6.36 43.11 12.47
C GLN A 676 5.13 43.91 12.00
N LEU A 677 5.31 45.21 11.71
CA LEU A 677 4.26 46.02 11.12
C LEU A 677 3.88 45.53 9.72
N ALA A 678 4.84 45.23 8.85
CA ALA A 678 4.57 44.77 7.50
C ALA A 678 3.83 43.43 7.46
N ALA A 679 4.13 42.52 8.38
CA ALA A 679 3.39 41.28 8.55
C ALA A 679 1.91 41.54 8.86
N ILE A 680 1.65 42.47 9.80
CA ILE A 680 0.30 42.91 10.17
C ILE A 680 -0.39 43.61 8.99
N GLN A 681 0.33 44.48 8.27
CA GLN A 681 -0.19 45.17 7.08
C GLN A 681 -0.63 44.19 5.99
N MET A 682 0.14 43.12 5.76
CA MET A 682 -0.17 42.11 4.75
C MET A 682 -1.41 41.28 5.11
N LEU A 683 -1.50 40.81 6.35
CA LEU A 683 -2.67 40.08 6.83
C LEU A 683 -3.92 40.97 6.81
N ALA A 684 -3.80 42.22 7.29
CA ALA A 684 -4.89 43.17 7.28
C ALA A 684 -5.35 43.52 5.86
N LEU A 685 -4.42 43.73 4.91
CA LEU A 685 -4.75 43.99 3.50
C LEU A 685 -5.69 42.90 2.96
N ILE A 686 -5.30 41.63 3.11
CA ILE A 686 -6.01 40.48 2.58
C ILE A 686 -7.39 40.31 3.26
N GLU A 687 -7.43 40.43 4.59
CA GLU A 687 -8.68 40.30 5.35
C GLU A 687 -9.63 41.48 5.13
N MET A 688 -9.15 42.72 5.06
CA MET A 688 -9.99 43.88 4.75
C MET A 688 -10.52 43.81 3.31
N GLY A 689 -9.80 43.15 2.41
CA GLY A 689 -10.15 43.06 1.00
C GLY A 689 -9.78 44.30 0.19
N GLY A 690 -8.87 45.15 0.72
CA GLY A 690 -8.43 46.39 0.09
C GLY A 690 -7.51 47.20 1.00
N SER A 691 -6.92 48.27 0.45
CA SER A 691 -5.89 49.07 1.10
C SER A 691 -6.41 50.23 1.95
N ASP A 692 -7.62 50.75 1.67
CA ASP A 692 -8.22 51.87 2.40
C ASP A 692 -8.77 51.43 3.77
N SER A 693 -7.86 51.31 4.73
CA SER A 693 -8.16 50.92 6.11
C SER A 693 -9.21 51.82 6.78
N GLN A 694 -9.26 53.11 6.44
CA GLN A 694 -10.22 54.04 7.03
C GLN A 694 -11.65 53.77 6.55
N ALA A 695 -11.83 53.50 5.25
CA ALA A 695 -13.13 53.17 4.68
C ALA A 695 -13.59 51.73 5.02
N LEU A 696 -12.66 50.78 5.09
CA LEU A 696 -12.96 49.36 5.27
C LEU A 696 -13.17 48.95 6.73
N ILE A 697 -12.46 49.58 7.67
CA ILE A 697 -12.58 49.27 9.11
C ILE A 697 -13.09 50.49 9.87
N GLY A 698 -12.41 51.63 9.76
CA GLY A 698 -12.82 52.84 10.44
C GLY A 698 -11.71 53.88 10.52
N GLN A 699 -12.12 55.15 10.62
CA GLN A 699 -11.22 56.30 10.53
C GLN A 699 -10.15 56.34 11.65
N GLY A 700 -10.54 56.04 12.89
CA GLY A 700 -9.68 56.26 14.05
C GLY A 700 -9.76 57.70 14.58
N ASN A 701 -8.85 58.07 15.50
CA ASN A 701 -8.84 59.41 16.08
C ASN A 701 -8.05 60.41 15.22
N THR A 702 -8.78 61.21 14.44
CA THR A 702 -8.26 62.31 13.62
C THR A 702 -8.67 63.69 14.15
N THR A 703 -8.97 63.80 15.46
CA THR A 703 -9.28 65.10 16.08
C THR A 703 -8.02 65.97 16.23
N SER A 704 -8.06 67.10 16.96
CA SER A 704 -6.90 67.97 17.15
C SER A 704 -6.01 67.60 18.34
N VAL A 705 -6.34 66.53 19.09
CA VAL A 705 -5.57 66.05 20.25
C VAL A 705 -5.52 64.51 20.30
N ALA A 706 -4.44 63.97 20.86
CA ALA A 706 -4.35 62.55 21.16
C ALA A 706 -5.42 62.16 22.19
N ALA A 707 -6.11 61.04 21.95
CA ALA A 707 -7.06 60.44 22.87
C ALA A 707 -6.42 59.24 23.57
N ASN A 708 -7.00 58.84 24.71
CA ASN A 708 -6.60 57.62 25.40
C ASN A 708 -6.68 56.41 24.45
N THR A 709 -5.76 55.47 24.61
CA THR A 709 -5.58 54.30 23.72
C THR A 709 -6.81 53.41 23.61
N ASN A 710 -7.72 53.46 24.58
CA ASN A 710 -8.99 52.74 24.61
C ASN A 710 -10.22 53.63 24.35
N ALA A 711 -10.02 54.89 23.96
CA ALA A 711 -11.13 55.78 23.64
C ALA A 711 -11.93 55.24 22.43
N ALA A 712 -13.24 55.48 22.41
CA ALA A 712 -14.12 54.98 21.35
C ALA A 712 -13.67 55.42 19.94
N SER A 713 -13.16 56.66 19.80
CA SER A 713 -12.60 57.16 18.54
C SER A 713 -11.33 56.43 18.10
N VAL A 714 -10.50 55.96 19.03
CA VAL A 714 -9.30 55.17 18.71
C VAL A 714 -9.68 53.73 18.37
N ALA A 715 -10.69 53.19 19.06
CA ALA A 715 -11.17 51.83 18.88
C ALA A 715 -11.77 51.55 17.50
N THR A 716 -12.20 52.55 16.73
CA THR A 716 -12.66 52.33 15.35
C THR A 716 -11.53 51.93 14.41
N ALA A 717 -10.27 52.20 14.76
CA ALA A 717 -9.08 51.75 14.01
C ALA A 717 -8.52 50.45 14.63
N THR A 718 -9.38 49.44 14.82
CA THR A 718 -9.01 48.15 15.41
C THR A 718 -9.04 47.04 14.38
N TRP A 719 -7.95 46.29 14.26
CA TRP A 719 -7.88 45.08 13.45
C TRP A 719 -7.41 43.90 14.32
N ARG A 720 -8.18 42.81 14.35
CA ARG A 720 -7.88 41.55 15.07
C ARG A 720 -7.32 41.77 16.49
N GLY A 721 -7.97 42.66 17.26
CA GLY A 721 -7.61 42.97 18.65
C GLY A 721 -6.56 44.07 18.81
N ILE A 722 -5.82 44.44 17.76
CA ILE A 722 -4.85 45.54 17.78
C ILE A 722 -5.59 46.88 17.64
N VAL A 723 -5.64 47.65 18.71
CA VAL A 723 -6.40 48.89 18.83
C VAL A 723 -5.56 50.11 18.45
N GLY A 724 -6.15 51.01 17.66
CA GLY A 724 -5.52 52.27 17.23
C GLY A 724 -4.31 52.00 16.34
N LEU A 725 -4.44 51.09 15.37
CA LEU A 725 -3.33 50.67 14.51
C LEU A 725 -2.91 51.78 13.52
N TRP A 726 -3.84 52.65 13.16
CA TRP A 726 -3.60 53.92 12.45
C TRP A 726 -4.26 55.08 13.19
N THR A 727 -3.82 56.30 12.88
CA THR A 727 -4.20 57.59 13.52
C THR A 727 -3.94 57.62 15.02
N ASN A 728 -4.46 58.62 15.73
CA ASN A 728 -4.22 58.94 17.14
C ASN A 728 -2.78 59.30 17.54
N THR A 729 -1.76 58.63 17.02
CA THR A 729 -0.33 58.98 17.12
C THR A 729 0.40 58.26 16.00
N ARG A 730 1.41 58.90 15.41
CA ARG A 730 2.36 58.25 14.48
C ARG A 730 2.97 57.03 15.17
N GLN A 731 3.02 55.92 14.47
CA GLN A 731 3.58 54.68 14.99
C GLN A 731 5.03 54.57 14.52
N ILE A 732 5.98 55.05 15.33
CA ILE A 732 7.41 54.92 15.03
C ILE A 732 7.78 53.43 15.05
N VAL A 733 8.51 52.96 14.05
CA VAL A 733 9.06 51.59 13.99
C VAL A 733 10.59 51.62 14.09
N ASP A 734 11.18 50.52 14.53
CA ASP A 734 12.61 50.27 14.36
C ASP A 734 12.88 49.49 13.05
N GLY A 735 14.12 49.51 12.58
CA GLY A 735 14.54 48.70 11.44
C GLY A 735 14.24 49.23 10.05
N LEU A 736 13.71 50.45 9.92
CA LEU A 736 13.68 51.20 8.66
C LEU A 736 14.05 52.66 8.91
N ARG A 737 15.02 53.18 8.14
CA ARG A 737 15.40 54.60 8.19
C ARG A 737 15.93 55.09 6.85
N GLN A 738 15.92 56.40 6.67
CA GLN A 738 16.60 57.09 5.59
C GLN A 738 18.00 57.53 6.05
N ALA A 739 19.00 57.27 5.24
CA ALA A 739 20.36 57.76 5.40
C ALA A 739 20.49 59.24 4.97
N ALA A 740 21.62 59.87 5.31
CA ALA A 740 21.84 61.29 5.04
C ALA A 740 21.85 61.64 3.54
N ASP A 741 22.22 60.69 2.69
CA ASP A 741 22.20 60.81 1.22
C ASP A 741 20.81 60.61 0.61
N GLY A 742 19.80 60.29 1.43
CA GLY A 742 18.42 60.08 1.02
C GLY A 742 18.07 58.64 0.65
N THR A 743 19.03 57.71 0.65
CA THR A 743 18.78 56.28 0.44
C THR A 743 18.25 55.60 1.70
N LEU A 744 17.63 54.42 1.55
CA LEU A 744 17.12 53.65 2.68
C LEU A 744 18.13 52.67 3.26
N GLU A 745 18.02 52.47 4.56
CA GLU A 745 18.59 51.36 5.31
C GLU A 745 17.45 50.58 5.98
N ILE A 746 17.47 49.27 5.84
CA ILE A 746 16.52 48.34 6.46
C ILE A 746 17.27 47.29 7.26
N TRP A 747 16.67 46.70 8.29
CA TRP A 747 17.26 45.54 8.95
C TRP A 747 17.47 44.37 8.00
N ASP A 748 18.44 43.52 8.33
CA ASP A 748 18.59 42.21 7.71
C ASP A 748 17.33 41.35 7.88
N ARG A 749 17.15 40.40 6.97
CA ARG A 749 16.00 39.47 6.99
C ARG A 749 16.19 38.32 7.97
N THR A 750 17.33 38.26 8.67
CA THR A 750 17.70 37.16 9.56
C THR A 750 17.33 37.42 11.01
N GLY A 751 16.81 38.61 11.35
CA GLY A 751 16.42 38.91 12.74
C GLY A 751 17.59 39.27 13.66
N PHE A 752 18.78 39.56 13.13
CA PHE A 752 19.89 40.11 13.93
C PHE A 752 19.73 41.61 14.21
N GLY A 753 18.83 42.29 13.49
CA GLY A 753 18.58 43.72 13.66
C GLY A 753 19.72 44.62 13.17
N SER A 754 20.56 44.12 12.26
CA SER A 754 21.64 44.86 11.63
C SER A 754 21.14 45.60 10.40
N PHE A 755 21.49 46.89 10.26
CA PHE A 755 21.11 47.66 9.08
C PHE A 755 21.89 47.25 7.84
N VAL A 756 21.17 47.02 6.75
CA VAL A 756 21.67 46.79 5.39
C VAL A 756 21.29 47.97 4.52
N GLN A 757 22.24 48.45 3.73
CA GLN A 757 22.04 49.54 2.76
C GLN A 757 21.22 49.05 1.56
N VAL A 758 20.09 49.72 1.28
CA VAL A 758 19.19 49.37 0.18
C VAL A 758 19.59 50.10 -1.10
N GLY A 759 20.11 51.33 -1.00
CA GLY A 759 20.45 52.16 -2.16
C GLY A 759 19.24 52.70 -2.93
N ILE A 760 18.02 52.39 -2.48
CA ILE A 760 16.77 52.94 -3.03
C ILE A 760 16.47 54.27 -2.35
N THR A 761 16.16 55.27 -3.16
CA THR A 761 15.63 56.56 -2.72
C THR A 761 14.10 56.55 -2.86
N PRO A 762 13.32 56.63 -1.77
CA PRO A 762 11.86 56.69 -1.86
C PRO A 762 11.40 57.94 -2.60
N PRO A 763 10.19 57.94 -3.20
CA PRO A 763 9.63 59.13 -3.80
C PRO A 763 9.52 60.29 -2.79
N SER A 764 9.33 61.50 -3.31
CA SER A 764 8.97 62.67 -2.50
C SER A 764 7.56 62.51 -1.91
N THR A 765 6.91 63.60 -1.51
CA THR A 765 5.64 63.55 -0.79
C THR A 765 4.43 63.47 -1.74
N GLY A 766 3.51 62.51 -1.53
CA GLY A 766 2.34 62.29 -2.38
C GLY A 766 1.50 61.04 -2.03
N TRP A 767 0.36 60.86 -2.72
CA TRP A 767 -0.51 59.69 -2.59
C TRP A 767 0.12 58.47 -3.23
N ILE A 768 0.11 57.33 -2.54
CA ILE A 768 0.83 56.13 -2.98
C ILE A 768 0.11 55.51 -4.19
N VAL A 769 0.81 55.38 -5.32
CA VAL A 769 0.28 54.80 -6.57
C VAL A 769 0.74 53.37 -6.76
N SER A 770 2.02 53.09 -6.50
CA SER A 770 2.59 51.75 -6.59
C SER A 770 3.64 51.51 -5.51
N LEU A 771 3.87 50.24 -5.19
CA LEU A 771 4.85 49.79 -4.20
C LEU A 771 6.13 49.31 -4.87
N ASN A 772 7.22 49.33 -4.11
CA ASN A 772 8.52 48.90 -4.56
C ASN A 772 8.64 47.38 -4.46
N ASP A 773 9.09 46.77 -5.54
CA ASP A 773 9.25 45.33 -5.69
C ASP A 773 10.69 44.93 -6.04
N ALA A 774 11.64 45.85 -5.85
CA ALA A 774 13.05 45.57 -6.04
C ALA A 774 13.55 44.54 -5.02
N VAL A 775 14.51 43.71 -5.46
CA VAL A 775 15.07 42.63 -4.66
C VAL A 775 16.59 42.64 -4.81
N ALA A 776 17.31 42.51 -3.70
CA ALA A 776 18.71 42.12 -3.66
C ALA A 776 18.80 40.74 -2.98
N PRO A 777 18.91 39.64 -3.76
CA PRO A 777 18.89 38.28 -3.21
C PRO A 777 19.90 38.09 -2.07
N GLY A 778 19.42 37.52 -0.96
CA GLY A 778 20.25 37.28 0.24
C GLY A 778 20.51 38.52 1.10
N LEU A 779 20.08 39.71 0.70
CA LEU A 779 20.28 40.96 1.45
C LEU A 779 18.95 41.59 1.90
N TRP A 780 18.11 41.99 0.95
CA TRP A 780 16.81 42.63 1.22
C TRP A 780 15.82 42.38 0.08
N ASP A 781 14.53 42.39 0.40
CA ASP A 781 13.44 42.27 -0.58
C ASP A 781 12.37 43.32 -0.25
N MET A 782 12.12 44.26 -1.15
CA MET A 782 11.15 45.33 -0.87
C MET A 782 9.71 44.83 -0.86
N ARG A 783 9.45 43.59 -1.30
CA ARG A 783 8.16 42.92 -1.16
C ARG A 783 7.89 42.47 0.28
N ASP A 784 8.88 42.51 1.16
CA ASP A 784 8.73 42.26 2.61
C ASP A 784 7.96 43.39 3.31
N ILE A 785 7.87 44.59 2.70
CA ILE A 785 7.30 45.79 3.30
C ILE A 785 6.45 46.57 2.28
N PHE A 786 5.67 47.53 2.76
CA PHE A 786 4.82 48.38 1.91
C PHE A 786 5.52 49.70 1.55
N LEU A 787 6.69 49.62 0.91
CA LEU A 787 7.46 50.81 0.52
C LEU A 787 6.90 51.46 -0.77
N PRO A 788 6.59 52.77 -0.79
CA PRO A 788 6.17 53.47 -2.01
C PRO A 788 7.26 53.51 -3.09
N LYS A 789 6.87 53.24 -4.35
CA LYS A 789 7.72 53.37 -5.54
C LYS A 789 7.35 54.60 -6.36
N THR A 790 6.05 54.82 -6.58
CA THR A 790 5.53 55.99 -7.27
C THR A 790 4.41 56.64 -6.47
N ILE A 791 4.29 57.95 -6.64
CA ILE A 791 3.28 58.79 -5.98
C ILE A 791 2.57 59.68 -6.99
N ASP A 792 1.44 60.25 -6.57
CA ASP A 792 0.75 61.33 -7.29
C ASP A 792 0.37 62.46 -6.30
N ALA A 793 0.29 63.69 -6.79
CA ALA A 793 -0.16 64.83 -5.98
C ALA A 793 -1.68 64.80 -5.75
N ASN A 794 -2.45 64.20 -6.65
CA ASN A 794 -3.91 64.09 -6.60
C ASN A 794 -4.34 62.77 -5.95
N GLN A 795 -5.21 62.86 -4.94
CA GLN A 795 -5.74 61.70 -4.21
C GLN A 795 -6.41 60.69 -5.14
N ALA A 796 -7.18 61.16 -6.13
CA ALA A 796 -7.92 60.29 -7.03
C ALA A 796 -7.02 59.37 -7.89
N ASN A 797 -5.73 59.70 -8.01
CA ASN A 797 -4.76 58.88 -8.74
C ASN A 797 -4.04 57.86 -7.84
N GLY A 798 -4.18 57.97 -6.52
CA GLY A 798 -3.65 57.02 -5.55
C GLY A 798 -4.33 55.65 -5.65
N THR A 799 -3.63 54.62 -5.19
CA THR A 799 -4.09 53.21 -5.20
C THR A 799 -4.20 52.62 -3.79
N PHE A 800 -3.56 53.22 -2.78
CA PHE A 800 -3.48 52.63 -1.43
C PHE A 800 -4.30 53.37 -0.37
N GLY A 801 -5.06 54.39 -0.75
CA GLY A 801 -5.84 55.22 0.18
C GLY A 801 -5.00 56.21 0.99
N ASP A 802 -3.69 55.95 1.13
CA ASP A 802 -2.84 56.63 2.10
C ASP A 802 -1.72 57.46 1.45
N TYR A 803 -1.15 58.38 2.24
CA TYR A 803 -0.14 59.33 1.82
C TYR A 803 1.27 58.92 2.27
N HIS A 804 2.25 59.26 1.45
CA HIS A 804 3.67 59.13 1.77
C HIS A 804 4.30 60.52 1.92
N SER A 805 5.10 60.72 2.96
CA SER A 805 5.80 61.98 3.21
C SER A 805 7.30 61.76 3.38
N ARG A 806 8.11 62.62 2.77
CA ARG A 806 9.58 62.51 2.84
C ARG A 806 10.25 63.88 2.92
N SER A 807 11.24 64.00 3.81
CA SER A 807 12.17 65.13 3.89
C SER A 807 13.62 64.67 3.68
N GLY A 808 14.53 65.61 3.40
CA GLY A 808 15.96 65.32 3.25
C GLY A 808 16.70 65.18 4.59
N GLY A 809 17.77 64.39 4.61
CA GLY A 809 18.57 64.09 5.81
C GLY A 809 18.27 62.72 6.41
N VAL A 810 18.79 62.45 7.60
CA VAL A 810 18.54 61.18 8.32
C VAL A 810 17.12 61.22 8.88
N MET A 811 16.28 60.25 8.50
CA MET A 811 14.86 60.19 8.90
C MET A 811 14.50 58.82 9.44
N ILE A 812 13.70 58.77 10.50
CA ILE A 812 13.17 57.55 11.10
C ILE A 812 11.76 57.29 10.56
N ALA A 813 11.47 56.04 10.22
CA ALA A 813 10.16 55.67 9.71
C ALA A 813 9.08 55.70 10.79
N ALA A 814 7.97 56.35 10.48
CA ALA A 814 6.74 56.29 11.24
C ALA A 814 5.55 55.99 10.33
N PHE A 815 4.56 55.28 10.86
CA PHE A 815 3.39 54.84 10.10
C PHE A 815 2.07 55.28 10.73
N GLY A 816 0.95 55.10 10.02
CA GLY A 816 -0.40 55.18 10.59
C GLY A 816 -1.03 56.59 10.57
N GLY A 817 -0.24 57.66 10.51
CA GLY A 817 -0.74 59.03 10.61
C GLY A 817 -0.97 59.51 12.05
N VAL A 818 -1.71 60.61 12.24
CA VAL A 818 -1.79 61.34 13.52
C VAL A 818 -3.22 61.77 13.89
N PHE A 819 -3.37 62.46 15.00
CA PHE A 819 -4.58 63.21 15.33
C PHE A 819 -4.57 64.57 14.61
N ASP A 820 -4.81 64.60 13.31
CA ASP A 820 -4.96 65.87 12.59
C ASP A 820 -6.12 65.82 11.60
N GLY A 821 -7.21 66.50 11.95
CA GLY A 821 -8.43 66.53 11.15
C GLY A 821 -8.24 67.19 9.79
N SER A 822 -7.26 68.08 9.66
CA SER A 822 -6.93 68.73 8.37
C SER A 822 -6.15 67.81 7.42
N ALA A 823 -5.55 66.75 7.95
CA ALA A 823 -4.79 65.76 7.21
C ALA A 823 -5.44 64.35 7.25
N ALA A 824 -6.66 64.21 7.79
CA ALA A 824 -7.29 62.92 8.03
C ALA A 824 -7.34 62.00 6.81
N ALA A 825 -7.63 62.56 5.62
CA ALA A 825 -7.67 61.79 4.38
C ALA A 825 -6.32 61.16 3.99
N ARG A 826 -5.20 61.68 4.50
CA ARG A 826 -3.82 61.24 4.17
C ARG A 826 -3.36 60.03 4.99
N MET A 827 -4.13 59.68 6.01
CA MET A 827 -3.72 58.73 7.05
C MET A 827 -4.23 57.33 6.75
N GLY A 828 -3.81 56.36 7.55
CA GLY A 828 -4.22 54.97 7.37
C GLY A 828 -3.07 54.01 7.62
N LEU A 829 -3.36 52.73 7.54
CA LEU A 829 -2.44 51.64 7.86
C LEU A 829 -1.13 51.68 7.05
N PHE A 830 -1.17 52.16 5.80
CA PHE A 830 -0.05 52.21 4.86
C PHE A 830 0.59 53.61 4.73
N CYS A 831 0.09 54.60 5.48
CA CYS A 831 0.69 55.94 5.51
C CYS A 831 2.13 55.88 6.04
N LEU A 832 3.12 56.18 5.20
CA LEU A 832 4.54 56.23 5.56
C LEU A 832 5.02 57.67 5.70
N ASP A 833 5.68 57.97 6.81
CA ASP A 833 6.27 59.26 7.09
C ASP A 833 7.78 59.14 7.38
N LEU A 834 8.57 59.79 6.52
CA LEU A 834 10.02 59.97 6.60
C LEU A 834 10.36 61.47 6.69
N THR A 835 9.71 62.18 7.62
CA THR A 835 9.96 63.62 7.85
C THR A 835 10.58 63.92 9.22
N TRP A 836 10.74 62.92 10.07
CA TRP A 836 11.24 63.08 11.43
C TRP A 836 12.64 62.50 11.63
N ASN A 837 13.55 63.30 12.20
CA ASN A 837 14.97 62.98 12.35
C ASN A 837 15.33 62.10 13.57
N GLY A 838 14.34 61.66 14.36
CA GLY A 838 14.56 60.83 15.54
C GLY A 838 14.94 61.57 16.83
N THR A 839 15.33 62.85 16.75
CA THR A 839 15.84 63.65 17.88
C THR A 839 14.92 64.76 18.33
N SER A 840 13.98 65.22 17.50
CA SER A 840 12.93 66.16 17.92
C SER A 840 11.79 65.43 18.65
N SER A 841 11.10 66.12 19.57
CA SER A 841 9.92 65.57 20.26
C SER A 841 8.66 66.29 19.78
N TYR A 842 7.63 65.53 19.40
CA TYR A 842 6.32 66.05 19.02
C TYR A 842 5.21 65.27 19.72
N SER A 843 4.10 65.94 20.05
CA SER A 843 2.97 65.35 20.77
C SER A 843 2.27 64.23 20.00
N ASP A 844 2.44 64.19 18.69
CA ASP A 844 1.87 63.22 17.76
C ASP A 844 2.77 62.01 17.47
N LEU A 845 4.00 61.98 18.00
CA LEU A 845 4.90 60.84 17.89
C LEU A 845 4.66 59.82 18.99
N GLY A 846 4.19 58.64 18.61
CA GLY A 846 4.05 57.46 19.45
C GLY A 846 4.78 56.25 18.88
N SER A 847 4.44 55.05 19.35
CA SER A 847 4.98 53.78 18.85
C SER A 847 4.18 52.62 19.45
N ARG A 848 4.71 51.39 19.40
CA ARG A 848 4.11 50.19 19.97
C ARG A 848 5.21 49.27 20.54
N LEU A 849 4.87 48.60 21.64
CA LEU A 849 5.71 47.58 22.25
C LEU A 849 5.60 46.28 21.43
N ALA A 850 6.68 45.53 21.29
CA ALA A 850 6.64 44.16 20.77
C ALA A 850 7.44 43.23 21.67
N LYS A 851 7.22 41.93 21.51
CA LYS A 851 8.04 40.88 22.08
C LYS A 851 8.25 39.77 21.07
N VAL A 852 9.50 39.33 20.97
CA VAL A 852 9.94 38.15 20.22
C VAL A 852 10.22 37.01 21.20
#